data_AF-A0AAW7V447-F1
#
_entry.id   AF-A0AAW7V447-F1
#
_cell.length_a   1.000
_cell.length_b   1.000
_cell.length_c   1.000
_cell.angle_alpha   90.00
_cell.angle_beta   90.00
_cell.angle_gamma   90.00
#
_symmetry.space_group_name_H-M   'P 1'
#
loop_
_entity.id
_entity.type
_entity.pdbx_description
1 polymer ?
#
loop_
_entity_poly.entity_id
_entity_poly.type
_entity_poly.pdbx_seq_one_letter_code
_entity_poly.pdbx_strand_id
1 'polypeptide(L)'
;EYSPDVVTGLITRITTPDGRASAFYYNHHNQLTSATGTDGLELRREYDESGRLIQETAHNGDITRYRYDNPHSDLPCATEDATGSRKTMTWSRYGQLLTVTDCSGYVTRYDHDRFGQVTAVHREEGLSQYRAYDSRGQLIAVKDTQGHETRYEYNAAGDLTAVIAPDGSRNGTQYDAWGKAIRTTQGGLTRSMEYDAAGRVIRLTSENGSHTTFRYDVLDRLIQETGFDGRTQRYHHDLTGKLIRSEDEGLVTHWHYDEADRITHRTVKGEPAEQWQYDERGWLTQISHLSEGHRVTVHYGYDEKGRLTGERQTVHHPQTEALLWQHETRHAYNAQGLANRCIPDSLPAVEWLTYGSGWLAGMKLGDTPLVEYTRDRLHRETLRSFGRYELTTAYTSAGQLQSQHLNSLQYDRDYTWNDNGELIRISSPRQTRSYSYSDSGRLTGVHTTTSNLDIRIPYATDPAGNRLPDPELHPDITLSMWPDNRIARDAHYLYRYDRHGRLTEKTDLIPEGVIRTDDERTHQYHYDSQHRLVHYTRTQYAEPLVESRYLYDPLGRRVAKRVWRRERDLTGWMSLSRKPEVTWYGWDGDRLTTIQNDRTRIQTVYQPGSFTPLIRVETATGELAKTQRRSLADALQQSGGEDGGSVVFPPVLVQMLDRLESEILADRVSEESRRWLASCGLTVEQIQNQMDPVYTPARKIHLYHCDHRGLPLALVSTEGATEWCAEYDEWGNLLNEENPHQLQQLIRLPGQQYDEESGLYYNRHRYYDPLQGRYITQDPIGL
;
A
#
# COMPACT_ATOMS: atom_id res chain seq x y z
N GLU A 1 21.14 -27.55 -14.09
CA GLU A 1 21.40 -29.00 -14.18
C GLU A 1 20.37 -29.75 -13.34
N TYR A 2 19.82 -30.86 -13.84
CA TYR A 2 18.90 -31.72 -13.10
C TYR A 2 19.62 -33.02 -12.73
N SER A 3 19.60 -33.41 -11.47
CA SER A 3 20.15 -34.69 -11.00
C SER A 3 19.00 -35.54 -10.47
N PRO A 4 18.55 -36.57 -11.22
CA PRO A 4 17.57 -37.53 -10.74
C PRO A 4 18.23 -38.67 -9.95
N ASP A 5 17.47 -39.27 -9.04
CA ASP A 5 17.78 -40.55 -8.45
C ASP A 5 17.75 -41.64 -9.54
N VAL A 6 18.77 -42.49 -9.54
CA VAL A 6 19.03 -43.46 -10.62
C VAL A 6 17.98 -44.58 -10.66
N VAL A 7 17.28 -44.85 -9.56
CA VAL A 7 16.32 -45.96 -9.46
C VAL A 7 14.89 -45.48 -9.63
N THR A 8 14.51 -44.42 -8.92
CA THR A 8 13.15 -43.88 -8.90
C THR A 8 12.88 -42.87 -10.02
N GLY A 9 13.93 -42.27 -10.59
CA GLY A 9 13.81 -41.18 -11.57
C GLY A 9 13.37 -39.84 -10.97
N LEU A 10 13.17 -39.77 -9.64
CA LEU A 10 12.77 -38.55 -8.96
C LEU A 10 13.93 -37.55 -8.93
N ILE A 11 13.64 -36.27 -9.12
CA ILE A 11 14.66 -35.21 -9.09
C ILE A 11 15.15 -35.06 -7.65
N THR A 12 16.43 -35.31 -7.38
CA THR A 12 17.02 -35.12 -6.04
C THR A 12 17.76 -33.79 -5.91
N ARG A 13 18.17 -33.18 -7.03
CA ARG A 13 18.85 -31.89 -7.04
C ARG A 13 18.58 -31.11 -8.32
N ILE A 14 18.44 -29.79 -8.17
CA ILE A 14 18.41 -28.83 -9.28
C ILE A 14 19.47 -27.77 -9.01
N THR A 15 20.48 -27.67 -9.87
CA THR A 15 21.52 -26.63 -9.76
C THR A 15 21.24 -25.52 -10.77
N THR A 16 21.11 -24.28 -10.30
CA THR A 16 20.96 -23.06 -11.11
C THR A 16 22.29 -22.68 -11.77
N PRO A 17 22.30 -21.86 -12.84
CA PRO A 17 23.53 -21.54 -13.57
C PRO A 17 24.59 -20.82 -12.71
N ASP A 18 24.16 -20.07 -11.70
CA ASP A 18 25.02 -19.41 -10.69
C ASP A 18 25.57 -20.38 -9.61
N GLY A 19 25.34 -21.69 -9.76
CA GLY A 19 25.88 -22.73 -8.87
C GLY A 19 25.08 -22.99 -7.59
N ARG A 20 24.06 -22.16 -7.27
CA ARG A 20 23.11 -22.47 -6.18
C ARG A 20 22.30 -23.72 -6.53
N ALA A 21 21.78 -24.42 -5.53
CA ALA A 21 21.05 -25.64 -5.77
C ALA A 21 19.89 -25.84 -4.81
N SER A 22 18.80 -26.38 -5.34
CA SER A 22 17.73 -26.97 -4.54
C SER A 22 17.98 -28.47 -4.38
N ALA A 23 17.64 -29.01 -3.22
CA ALA A 23 17.73 -30.45 -2.92
C ALA A 23 16.36 -31.00 -2.54
N PHE A 24 16.07 -32.24 -2.91
CA PHE A 24 14.78 -32.90 -2.66
C PHE A 24 15.01 -34.30 -2.12
N TYR A 25 14.24 -34.66 -1.09
CA TYR A 25 14.36 -35.92 -0.38
C TYR A 25 13.01 -36.62 -0.33
N TYR A 26 13.00 -37.92 -0.62
CA TYR A 26 11.79 -38.72 -0.71
C TYR A 26 11.83 -39.90 0.26
N ASN A 27 10.67 -40.32 0.77
CA ASN A 27 10.55 -41.57 1.50
C ASN A 27 10.51 -42.78 0.52
N HIS A 28 10.47 -44.00 1.06
CA HIS A 28 10.38 -45.23 0.27
C HIS A 28 9.07 -45.39 -0.53
N HIS A 29 8.06 -44.54 -0.25
CA HIS A 29 6.82 -44.44 -1.02
C HIS A 29 6.87 -43.34 -2.09
N ASN A 30 8.07 -42.80 -2.40
CA ASN A 30 8.27 -41.72 -3.37
C ASN A 30 7.58 -40.39 -3.03
N GLN A 31 7.28 -40.16 -1.75
CA GLN A 31 6.66 -38.92 -1.27
C GLN A 31 7.72 -37.94 -0.79
N LEU A 32 7.58 -36.65 -1.14
CA LEU A 32 8.54 -35.61 -0.76
C LEU A 32 8.53 -35.36 0.75
N THR A 33 9.64 -35.62 1.42
CA THR A 33 9.83 -35.46 2.86
C THR A 33 10.58 -34.20 3.24
N SER A 34 11.50 -33.74 2.41
CA SER A 34 12.20 -32.46 2.60
C SER A 34 12.58 -31.86 1.25
N ALA A 35 12.53 -30.53 1.17
CA ALA A 35 13.08 -29.77 0.06
C ALA A 35 13.84 -28.56 0.59
N THR A 36 15.08 -28.36 0.13
CA THR A 36 15.87 -27.17 0.43
C THR A 36 15.85 -26.27 -0.81
N GLY A 37 15.50 -24.99 -0.63
CA GLY A 37 15.54 -23.98 -1.68
C GLY A 37 16.95 -23.48 -2.00
N THR A 38 17.07 -22.66 -3.04
CA THR A 38 18.34 -22.02 -3.42
C THR A 38 18.84 -21.01 -2.39
N ASP A 39 17.97 -20.56 -1.49
CA ASP A 39 18.27 -19.69 -0.35
C ASP A 39 18.72 -20.47 0.90
N GLY A 40 18.77 -21.80 0.83
CA GLY A 40 19.11 -22.68 1.94
C GLY A 40 17.97 -22.91 2.94
N LEU A 41 16.79 -22.32 2.72
CA LEU A 41 15.63 -22.58 3.58
C LEU A 41 15.03 -23.97 3.28
N GLU A 42 14.49 -24.61 4.31
CA GLU A 42 14.03 -26.00 4.22
C GLU A 42 12.52 -26.12 4.46
N LEU A 43 11.83 -26.76 3.52
CA LEU A 43 10.49 -27.31 3.67
C LEU A 43 10.60 -28.76 4.16
N ARG A 44 9.83 -29.14 5.18
CA ARG A 44 9.71 -30.55 5.63
C ARG A 44 8.28 -31.03 5.65
N ARG A 45 8.08 -32.31 5.38
CA ARG A 45 6.78 -32.99 5.38
C ARG A 45 6.88 -34.35 6.05
N GLU A 46 5.90 -34.65 6.89
CA GLU A 46 5.77 -35.92 7.58
C GLU A 46 4.45 -36.58 7.18
N TYR A 47 4.52 -37.91 7.00
CA TYR A 47 3.40 -38.72 6.57
C TYR A 47 3.14 -39.84 7.59
N ASP A 48 1.88 -40.26 7.71
CA ASP A 48 1.54 -41.48 8.45
C ASP A 48 1.82 -42.76 7.63
N GLU A 49 1.54 -43.93 8.23
CA GLU A 49 1.72 -45.24 7.57
C GLU A 49 0.87 -45.42 6.31
N SER A 50 -0.26 -44.71 6.21
CA SER A 50 -1.13 -44.70 5.04
C SER A 50 -0.68 -43.70 3.97
N GLY A 51 0.43 -42.98 4.18
CA GLY A 51 0.97 -42.00 3.25
C GLY A 51 0.25 -40.64 3.28
N ARG A 52 -0.53 -40.33 4.32
CA ARG A 52 -1.25 -39.06 4.45
C ARG A 52 -0.40 -38.03 5.19
N LEU A 53 -0.43 -36.78 4.75
CA LEU A 53 0.36 -35.68 5.33
C LEU A 53 -0.13 -35.37 6.75
N ILE A 54 0.72 -35.50 7.76
CA ILE A 54 0.38 -35.21 9.18
C ILE A 54 1.04 -33.94 9.71
N GLN A 55 2.15 -33.52 9.10
CA GLN A 55 2.83 -32.28 9.45
C GLN A 55 3.55 -31.70 8.23
N GLU A 56 3.50 -30.39 8.08
CA GLU A 56 4.28 -29.62 7.11
C GLU A 56 4.99 -28.48 7.86
N THR A 57 6.30 -28.38 7.69
CA THR A 57 7.11 -27.25 8.16
C THR A 57 7.52 -26.43 6.95
N ALA A 58 6.97 -25.23 6.81
CA ALA A 58 7.27 -24.32 5.71
C ALA A 58 8.73 -23.81 5.77
N HIS A 59 9.20 -23.20 4.67
CA HIS A 59 10.56 -22.64 4.55
C HIS A 59 10.93 -21.65 5.66
N ASN A 60 9.95 -20.90 6.17
CA ASN A 60 10.11 -19.95 7.28
C ASN A 60 10.07 -20.63 8.69
N GLY A 61 9.97 -21.96 8.73
CA GLY A 61 9.86 -22.78 9.93
C GLY A 61 8.47 -22.85 10.56
N ASP A 62 7.43 -22.29 9.92
CA ASP A 62 6.06 -22.39 10.42
C ASP A 62 5.54 -23.83 10.25
N ILE A 63 4.94 -24.37 11.31
CA ILE A 63 4.47 -25.76 11.33
C ILE A 63 2.94 -25.80 11.20
N THR A 64 2.44 -26.54 10.22
CA THR A 64 1.03 -26.92 10.09
C THR A 64 0.88 -28.41 10.39
N ARG A 65 -0.09 -28.78 11.23
CA ARG A 65 -0.41 -30.17 11.57
C ARG A 65 -1.78 -30.55 11.07
N TYR A 66 -1.91 -31.79 10.62
CA TYR A 66 -3.12 -32.37 10.08
C TYR A 66 -3.52 -33.59 10.92
N ARG A 67 -4.81 -33.72 11.19
CA ARG A 67 -5.38 -34.87 11.93
C ARG A 67 -6.49 -35.50 11.11
N TYR A 68 -6.64 -36.81 11.26
CA TYR A 68 -7.60 -37.64 10.54
C TYR A 68 -8.44 -38.43 11.55
N ASP A 69 -9.74 -38.63 11.26
CA ASP A 69 -10.67 -39.28 12.20
C ASP A 69 -10.37 -40.77 12.40
N ASN A 70 -9.92 -41.46 11.35
CA ASN A 70 -9.57 -42.88 11.39
C ASN A 70 -8.57 -43.24 10.28
N PRO A 71 -7.98 -44.45 10.29
CA PRO A 71 -6.97 -44.88 9.32
C PRO A 71 -7.42 -44.91 7.84
N HIS A 72 -8.73 -44.88 7.56
CA HIS A 72 -9.30 -44.96 6.21
C HIS A 72 -9.76 -43.60 5.67
N SER A 73 -9.63 -42.52 6.44
CA SER A 73 -10.03 -41.17 6.01
C SER A 73 -8.94 -40.51 5.18
N ASP A 74 -9.20 -40.16 3.92
CA ASP A 74 -8.21 -39.45 3.09
C ASP A 74 -8.15 -37.94 3.37
N LEU A 75 -9.18 -37.39 4.01
CA LEU A 75 -9.32 -35.96 4.27
C LEU A 75 -9.12 -35.62 5.76
N PRO A 76 -8.43 -34.52 6.09
CA PRO A 76 -8.18 -34.14 7.47
C PRO A 76 -9.46 -33.68 8.17
N CYS A 77 -9.69 -34.14 9.39
CA CYS A 77 -10.75 -33.68 10.27
C CYS A 77 -10.33 -32.49 11.14
N ALA A 78 -9.03 -32.22 11.24
CA ALA A 78 -8.53 -31.00 11.87
C ALA A 78 -7.21 -30.53 11.28
N THR A 79 -7.00 -29.22 11.32
CA THR A 79 -5.74 -28.55 11.00
C THR A 79 -5.35 -27.62 12.13
N GLU A 80 -4.06 -27.52 12.41
CA GLU A 80 -3.49 -26.63 13.42
C GLU A 80 -2.31 -25.89 12.79
N ASP A 81 -2.37 -24.56 12.74
CA ASP A 81 -1.30 -23.75 12.15
C ASP A 81 -0.22 -23.37 13.16
N ALA A 82 0.81 -22.64 12.71
CA ALA A 82 1.95 -22.23 13.52
C ALA A 82 1.59 -21.28 14.68
N THR A 83 0.41 -20.66 14.64
CA THR A 83 -0.11 -19.82 15.73
C THR A 83 -0.78 -20.64 16.85
N GLY A 84 -0.95 -21.94 16.64
CA GLY A 84 -1.74 -22.82 17.50
C GLY A 84 -3.24 -22.73 17.21
N SER A 85 -3.65 -22.04 16.13
CA SER A 85 -5.05 -21.94 15.76
C SER A 85 -5.52 -23.24 15.14
N ARG A 86 -6.56 -23.82 15.72
CA ARG A 86 -7.11 -25.11 15.31
C ARG A 86 -8.43 -24.93 14.56
N LYS A 87 -8.55 -25.56 13.39
CA LYS A 87 -9.80 -25.67 12.63
C LYS A 87 -10.21 -27.13 12.54
N THR A 88 -11.50 -27.43 12.65
CA THR A 88 -12.04 -28.79 12.45
C THR A 88 -12.99 -28.85 11.28
N MET A 89 -13.00 -29.97 10.57
CA MET A 89 -13.81 -30.17 9.38
C MET A 89 -14.51 -31.53 9.46
N THR A 90 -15.76 -31.57 8.98
CA THR A 90 -16.47 -32.84 8.78
C THR A 90 -16.76 -33.05 7.31
N TRP A 91 -16.75 -34.29 6.88
CA TRP A 91 -16.87 -34.66 5.46
C TRP A 91 -18.00 -35.66 5.26
N SER A 92 -18.67 -35.57 4.11
CA SER A 92 -19.61 -36.59 3.67
C SER A 92 -18.86 -37.86 3.25
N ARG A 93 -19.59 -38.97 3.12
CA ARG A 93 -19.04 -40.23 2.56
C ARG A 93 -18.50 -40.11 1.13
N TYR A 94 -18.80 -39.00 0.45
CA TYR A 94 -18.36 -38.69 -0.91
C TYR A 94 -17.23 -37.64 -0.92
N GLY A 95 -16.66 -37.28 0.24
CA GLY A 95 -15.57 -36.31 0.34
C GLY A 95 -16.01 -34.85 0.25
N GLN A 96 -17.31 -34.55 0.38
CA GLN A 96 -17.83 -33.18 0.38
C GLN A 96 -17.70 -32.57 1.78
N LEU A 97 -17.21 -31.33 1.87
CA LEU A 97 -17.06 -30.62 3.14
C LEU A 97 -18.44 -30.30 3.73
N LEU A 98 -18.81 -30.82 4.89
CA LEU A 98 -20.12 -30.58 5.51
C LEU A 98 -20.08 -29.45 6.53
N THR A 99 -19.06 -29.42 7.39
CA THR A 99 -18.87 -28.34 8.35
C THR A 99 -17.41 -27.94 8.46
N VAL A 100 -17.18 -26.66 8.77
CA VAL A 100 -15.90 -26.13 9.25
C VAL A 100 -16.16 -25.41 10.55
N THR A 101 -15.40 -25.74 11.59
CA THR A 101 -15.35 -24.97 12.84
C THR A 101 -14.01 -24.28 12.93
N ASP A 102 -14.00 -22.96 13.02
CA ASP A 102 -12.77 -22.19 13.14
C ASP A 102 -12.21 -22.21 14.58
N CYS A 103 -11.06 -21.57 14.80
CA CYS A 103 -10.40 -21.51 16.10
C CYS A 103 -11.19 -20.74 17.17
N SER A 104 -12.19 -19.96 16.75
CA SER A 104 -13.09 -19.21 17.63
C SER A 104 -14.35 -20.00 17.96
N GLY A 105 -14.51 -21.20 17.38
CA GLY A 105 -15.65 -22.09 17.60
C GLY A 105 -16.82 -21.84 16.65
N TYR A 106 -16.69 -20.98 15.64
CA TYR A 106 -17.78 -20.70 14.71
C TYR A 106 -17.92 -21.78 13.67
N VAL A 107 -19.16 -22.26 13.51
CA VAL A 107 -19.46 -23.35 12.58
C VAL A 107 -20.03 -22.78 11.29
N THR A 108 -19.35 -23.07 10.19
CA THR A 108 -19.91 -22.91 8.84
C THR A 108 -20.39 -24.27 8.34
N ARG A 109 -21.66 -24.38 7.93
CA ARG A 109 -22.25 -25.59 7.34
C ARG A 109 -22.47 -25.42 5.85
N TYR A 110 -22.21 -26.47 5.08
CA TYR A 110 -22.37 -26.51 3.64
C TYR A 110 -23.40 -27.58 3.25
N ASP A 111 -24.44 -27.16 2.56
CA ASP A 111 -25.44 -28.06 1.99
C ASP A 111 -25.09 -28.32 0.52
N HIS A 112 -25.26 -29.57 0.07
CA HIS A 112 -24.93 -30.00 -1.28
C HIS A 112 -26.14 -30.62 -1.97
N ASP A 113 -26.22 -30.47 -3.28
CA ASP A 113 -27.16 -31.24 -4.08
C ASP A 113 -26.67 -32.68 -4.36
N ARG A 114 -27.48 -33.44 -5.09
CA ARG A 114 -27.16 -34.82 -5.49
C ARG A 114 -25.92 -34.95 -6.40
N PHE A 115 -25.47 -33.85 -7.00
CA PHE A 115 -24.29 -33.78 -7.86
C PHE A 115 -23.05 -33.28 -7.10
N GLY A 116 -23.19 -32.94 -5.81
CA GLY A 116 -22.12 -32.43 -4.97
C GLY A 116 -21.83 -30.95 -5.15
N GLN A 117 -22.76 -30.20 -5.73
CA GLN A 117 -22.65 -28.75 -5.85
C GLN A 117 -23.18 -28.09 -4.58
N VAL A 118 -22.49 -27.06 -4.08
CA VAL A 118 -22.87 -26.34 -2.85
C VAL A 118 -24.13 -25.51 -3.10
N THR A 119 -25.25 -25.87 -2.48
CA THR A 119 -26.54 -25.16 -2.62
C THR A 119 -26.79 -24.14 -1.52
N ALA A 120 -26.20 -24.32 -0.34
CA ALA A 120 -26.26 -23.32 0.73
C ALA A 120 -24.98 -23.31 1.56
N VAL A 121 -24.61 -22.12 2.04
CA VAL A 121 -23.56 -21.92 3.03
C VAL A 121 -24.20 -21.21 4.21
N HIS A 122 -24.30 -21.91 5.34
CA HIS A 122 -24.83 -21.37 6.59
C HIS A 122 -23.68 -20.98 7.49
N ARG A 123 -23.67 -19.74 7.93
CA ARG A 123 -22.77 -19.23 8.96
C ARG A 123 -23.58 -18.90 10.21
N GLU A 124 -22.86 -18.61 11.28
CA GLU A 124 -23.40 -18.15 12.56
C GLU A 124 -24.22 -16.87 12.40
N GLU A 125 -25.01 -16.51 13.43
CA GLU A 125 -25.91 -15.35 13.42
C GLU A 125 -26.98 -15.38 12.30
N GLY A 126 -27.31 -16.58 11.79
CA GLY A 126 -28.34 -16.77 10.76
C GLY A 126 -27.91 -16.37 9.35
N LEU A 127 -26.63 -16.05 9.15
CA LEU A 127 -26.09 -15.59 7.87
C LEU A 127 -25.99 -16.75 6.87
N SER A 128 -26.98 -16.87 6.00
CA SER A 128 -27.03 -17.95 4.99
C SER A 128 -27.00 -17.41 3.57
N GLN A 129 -26.13 -17.98 2.74
CA GLN A 129 -26.09 -17.74 1.29
C GLN A 129 -26.66 -18.96 0.57
N TYR A 130 -27.44 -18.75 -0.50
CA TYR A 130 -28.01 -19.82 -1.31
C TYR A 130 -27.55 -19.74 -2.76
N ARG A 131 -27.45 -20.89 -3.41
CA ARG A 131 -27.04 -21.05 -4.80
C ARG A 131 -28.01 -21.96 -5.54
N ALA A 132 -28.36 -21.59 -6.76
CA ALA A 132 -29.18 -22.40 -7.64
C ALA A 132 -28.39 -22.76 -8.91
N TYR A 133 -28.57 -24.00 -9.37
CA TYR A 133 -27.92 -24.55 -10.55
C TYR A 133 -28.96 -25.04 -11.55
N ASP A 134 -28.64 -24.97 -12.84
CA ASP A 134 -29.44 -25.57 -13.88
C ASP A 134 -29.17 -27.09 -14.03
N SER A 135 -29.84 -27.73 -15.00
CA SER A 135 -29.65 -29.16 -15.28
C SER A 135 -28.25 -29.55 -15.81
N ARG A 136 -27.45 -28.57 -16.24
CA ARG A 136 -26.08 -28.74 -16.73
C ARG A 136 -25.03 -28.46 -15.64
N GLY A 137 -25.46 -28.10 -14.42
CA GLY A 137 -24.58 -27.73 -13.31
C GLY A 137 -24.05 -26.29 -13.39
N GLN A 138 -24.67 -25.43 -14.19
CA GLN A 138 -24.28 -24.03 -14.31
C GLN A 138 -24.97 -23.21 -13.23
N LEU A 139 -24.23 -22.31 -12.56
CA LEU A 139 -24.77 -21.45 -11.49
C LEU A 139 -25.69 -20.41 -12.10
N ILE A 140 -26.99 -20.45 -11.79
CA ILE A 140 -28.01 -19.55 -12.36
C ILE A 140 -28.51 -18.48 -11.39
N ALA A 141 -28.34 -18.68 -10.07
CA ALA A 141 -28.67 -17.66 -9.09
C ALA A 141 -27.81 -17.78 -7.82
N VAL A 142 -27.49 -16.63 -7.22
CA VAL A 142 -26.92 -16.53 -5.88
C VAL A 142 -27.80 -15.57 -5.08
N LYS A 143 -28.28 -16.03 -3.93
CA LYS A 143 -28.99 -15.20 -2.95
C LYS A 143 -28.08 -14.95 -1.76
N ASP A 144 -27.78 -13.69 -1.50
CA ASP A 144 -26.89 -13.28 -0.41
C ASP A 144 -27.55 -13.42 0.98
N THR A 145 -26.83 -13.04 2.04
CA THR A 145 -27.31 -13.11 3.43
C THR A 145 -28.42 -12.12 3.77
N GLN A 146 -28.67 -11.12 2.90
CA GLN A 146 -29.77 -10.15 3.03
C GLN A 146 -30.98 -10.54 2.19
N GLY A 147 -30.82 -11.53 1.32
CA GLY A 147 -31.86 -12.04 0.44
C GLY A 147 -31.86 -11.40 -0.94
N HIS A 148 -30.85 -10.60 -1.28
CA HIS A 148 -30.69 -10.04 -2.62
C HIS A 148 -30.21 -11.14 -3.58
N GLU A 149 -30.84 -11.23 -4.75
CA GLU A 149 -30.59 -12.29 -5.73
C GLU A 149 -29.87 -11.75 -6.96
N THR A 150 -28.70 -12.29 -7.26
CA THR A 150 -28.00 -12.10 -8.54
C THR A 150 -28.25 -13.30 -9.43
N ARG A 151 -28.63 -13.09 -10.70
CA ARG A 151 -28.93 -14.16 -11.67
C ARG A 151 -27.92 -14.19 -12.81
N TYR A 152 -27.72 -15.38 -13.37
CA TYR A 152 -26.74 -15.64 -14.42
C TYR A 152 -27.41 -16.35 -15.59
N GLU A 153 -27.17 -15.87 -16.80
CA GLU A 153 -27.69 -16.45 -18.05
C GLU A 153 -26.54 -16.98 -18.91
N TYR A 154 -26.77 -18.11 -19.57
CA TYR A 154 -25.76 -18.76 -20.41
C TYR A 154 -26.30 -19.02 -21.82
N ASN A 155 -25.40 -19.04 -22.81
CA ASN A 155 -25.75 -19.52 -24.14
C ASN A 155 -25.77 -21.07 -24.21
N ALA A 156 -26.09 -21.62 -25.38
CA ALA A 156 -26.13 -23.07 -25.59
C ALA A 156 -24.76 -23.75 -25.40
N ALA A 157 -23.65 -23.04 -25.65
CA ALA A 157 -22.27 -23.52 -25.46
C ALA A 157 -21.82 -23.49 -23.98
N GLY A 158 -22.55 -22.78 -23.12
CA GLY A 158 -22.24 -22.64 -21.70
C GLY A 158 -21.46 -21.36 -21.35
N ASP A 159 -21.32 -20.41 -22.27
CA ASP A 159 -20.69 -19.12 -21.97
C ASP A 159 -21.67 -18.19 -21.25
N LEU A 160 -21.19 -17.46 -20.24
CA LEU A 160 -21.98 -16.53 -19.43
C LEU A 160 -22.35 -15.28 -20.24
N THR A 161 -23.59 -15.18 -20.68
CA THR A 161 -24.08 -14.09 -21.56
C THR A 161 -24.67 -12.92 -20.80
N ALA A 162 -25.16 -13.12 -19.57
CA ALA A 162 -25.64 -12.02 -18.75
C ALA A 162 -25.47 -12.26 -17.25
N VAL A 163 -25.18 -11.18 -16.53
CA VAL A 163 -25.29 -11.08 -15.06
C VAL A 163 -26.37 -10.04 -14.77
N ILE A 164 -27.37 -10.42 -13.99
CA ILE A 164 -28.50 -9.57 -13.60
C ILE A 164 -28.38 -9.31 -12.10
N ALA A 165 -28.17 -8.05 -11.73
CA ALA A 165 -28.04 -7.63 -10.34
C ALA A 165 -29.41 -7.59 -9.63
N PRO A 166 -29.43 -7.45 -8.29
CA PRO A 166 -30.68 -7.46 -7.50
C PRO A 166 -31.70 -6.38 -7.91
N ASP A 167 -31.23 -5.22 -8.37
CA ASP A 167 -32.09 -4.13 -8.88
C ASP A 167 -32.64 -4.36 -10.29
N GLY A 168 -32.24 -5.46 -10.95
CA GLY A 168 -32.62 -5.81 -12.31
C GLY A 168 -31.69 -5.25 -13.40
N SER A 169 -30.64 -4.50 -13.06
CA SER A 169 -29.62 -4.06 -14.01
C SER A 169 -28.91 -5.27 -14.63
N ARG A 170 -28.60 -5.17 -15.93
CA ARG A 170 -28.12 -6.30 -16.74
C ARG A 170 -26.79 -5.99 -17.42
N ASN A 171 -25.78 -6.80 -17.11
CA ASN A 171 -24.47 -6.76 -17.75
C ASN A 171 -24.38 -7.91 -18.75
N GLY A 172 -24.19 -7.60 -20.03
CA GLY A 172 -24.18 -8.59 -21.11
C GLY A 172 -22.79 -8.84 -21.68
N THR A 173 -22.47 -10.09 -22.02
CA THR A 173 -21.24 -10.45 -22.75
C THR A 173 -21.58 -11.27 -23.99
N GLN A 174 -20.95 -10.93 -25.11
CA GLN A 174 -21.06 -11.65 -26.38
C GLN A 174 -19.75 -12.37 -26.68
N TYR A 175 -19.85 -13.55 -27.28
CA TYR A 175 -18.72 -14.43 -27.55
C TYR A 175 -18.62 -14.75 -29.04
N ASP A 176 -17.40 -15.03 -29.50
CA ASP A 176 -17.17 -15.66 -30.80
C ASP A 176 -17.49 -17.18 -30.75
N ALA A 177 -17.32 -17.87 -31.89
CA ALA A 177 -17.57 -19.31 -32.00
C ALA A 177 -16.60 -20.18 -31.18
N TRP A 178 -15.50 -19.62 -30.67
CA TRP A 178 -14.52 -20.30 -29.82
C TRP A 178 -14.70 -19.96 -28.33
N GLY A 179 -15.77 -19.24 -27.95
CA GLY A 179 -16.06 -18.88 -26.57
C GLY A 179 -15.22 -17.72 -26.05
N LYS A 180 -14.62 -16.88 -26.91
CA LYS A 180 -13.89 -15.67 -26.49
C LYS A 180 -14.80 -14.46 -26.46
N ALA A 181 -14.71 -13.66 -25.40
CA ALA A 181 -15.55 -12.47 -25.23
C ALA A 181 -15.16 -11.38 -26.25
N ILE A 182 -16.07 -11.00 -27.15
CA ILE A 182 -15.84 -9.98 -28.19
C ILE A 182 -16.48 -8.63 -27.84
N ARG A 183 -17.47 -8.62 -26.94
CA ARG A 183 -18.20 -7.42 -26.55
C ARG A 183 -18.77 -7.58 -25.14
N THR A 184 -18.59 -6.56 -24.31
CA THR A 184 -19.22 -6.48 -22.99
C THR A 184 -19.98 -5.17 -22.88
N THR A 185 -21.21 -5.24 -22.39
CA THR A 185 -22.10 -4.10 -22.19
C THR A 185 -22.54 -4.01 -20.73
N GLN A 186 -22.30 -2.86 -20.10
CA GLN A 186 -22.71 -2.55 -18.72
C GLN A 186 -23.30 -1.15 -18.68
N GLY A 187 -24.51 -1.00 -18.13
CA GLY A 187 -25.19 0.31 -18.03
C GLY A 187 -25.31 1.05 -19.38
N GLY A 188 -25.51 0.32 -20.48
CA GLY A 188 -25.55 0.87 -21.85
C GLY A 188 -24.18 1.17 -22.47
N LEU A 189 -23.09 1.13 -21.71
CA LEU A 189 -21.73 1.37 -22.18
C LEU A 189 -21.12 0.06 -22.72
N THR A 190 -20.47 0.11 -23.88
CA THR A 190 -19.96 -1.08 -24.58
C THR A 190 -18.45 -1.03 -24.77
N ARG A 191 -17.73 -2.08 -24.36
CA ARG A 191 -16.34 -2.34 -24.78
C ARG A 191 -16.29 -3.51 -25.76
N SER A 192 -15.29 -3.53 -26.63
CA SER A 192 -15.07 -4.66 -27.55
C SER A 192 -13.61 -5.10 -27.62
N MET A 193 -13.41 -6.38 -27.93
CA MET A 193 -12.10 -7.02 -28.06
C MET A 193 -12.02 -7.74 -29.40
N GLU A 194 -10.87 -7.61 -30.06
CA GLU A 194 -10.54 -8.36 -31.27
C GLU A 194 -9.37 -9.31 -30.99
N TYR A 195 -9.44 -10.50 -31.55
CA TYR A 195 -8.46 -11.57 -31.35
C TYR A 195 -7.78 -11.96 -32.66
N ASP A 196 -6.52 -12.37 -32.57
CA ASP A 196 -5.88 -13.10 -33.66
C ASP A 196 -6.28 -14.58 -33.69
N ALA A 197 -5.78 -15.29 -34.71
CA ALA A 197 -6.02 -16.71 -34.91
C ALA A 197 -5.47 -17.60 -33.76
N ALA A 198 -4.50 -17.11 -32.99
CA ALA A 198 -3.88 -17.86 -31.91
C ALA A 198 -4.65 -17.76 -30.59
N GLY A 199 -5.52 -16.76 -30.39
CA GLY A 199 -6.06 -16.55 -29.05
C GLY A 199 -6.01 -15.13 -28.52
N ARG A 200 -5.11 -14.32 -29.06
CA ARG A 200 -4.53 -13.20 -28.33
C ARG A 200 -5.24 -11.91 -28.70
N VAL A 201 -5.45 -11.05 -27.71
CA VAL A 201 -6.10 -9.75 -27.92
C VAL A 201 -5.18 -8.87 -28.75
N ILE A 202 -5.63 -8.45 -29.93
CA ILE A 202 -4.90 -7.53 -30.82
C ILE A 202 -5.46 -6.11 -30.80
N ARG A 203 -6.71 -5.94 -30.32
CA ARG A 203 -7.33 -4.63 -30.14
C ARG A 203 -8.34 -4.66 -29.00
N LEU A 204 -8.32 -3.63 -28.18
CA LEU A 204 -9.31 -3.32 -27.16
C LEU A 204 -9.92 -1.97 -27.48
N THR A 205 -11.24 -1.87 -27.65
CA THR A 205 -11.94 -0.60 -27.88
C THR A 205 -12.80 -0.27 -26.66
N SER A 206 -12.62 0.93 -26.10
CA SER A 206 -13.39 1.41 -24.96
C SER A 206 -14.76 1.94 -25.38
N GLU A 207 -15.54 2.37 -24.41
CA GLU A 207 -16.92 2.82 -24.57
C GLU A 207 -17.02 4.18 -25.25
N ASN A 208 -15.93 4.95 -25.32
CA ASN A 208 -15.88 6.19 -26.10
C ASN A 208 -15.28 5.99 -27.51
N GLY A 209 -14.98 4.75 -27.90
CA GLY A 209 -14.42 4.41 -29.22
C GLY A 209 -12.90 4.53 -29.33
N SER A 210 -12.21 5.04 -28.31
CA SER A 210 -10.75 4.99 -28.24
C SER A 210 -10.29 3.53 -28.15
N HIS A 211 -9.08 3.22 -28.61
CA HIS A 211 -8.60 1.84 -28.60
C HIS A 211 -7.12 1.69 -28.28
N THR A 212 -6.77 0.54 -27.72
CA THR A 212 -5.40 0.04 -27.59
C THR A 212 -5.18 -1.10 -28.58
N THR A 213 -3.98 -1.20 -29.16
CA THR A 213 -3.59 -2.33 -30.03
C THR A 213 -2.35 -3.03 -29.52
N PHE A 214 -2.28 -4.34 -29.75
CA PHE A 214 -1.20 -5.20 -29.26
C PHE A 214 -0.61 -6.02 -30.40
N ARG A 215 0.70 -6.29 -30.33
CA ARG A 215 1.40 -7.19 -31.24
C ARG A 215 2.27 -8.15 -30.46
N TYR A 216 2.31 -9.37 -30.94
CA TYR A 216 3.04 -10.47 -30.32
C TYR A 216 4.03 -11.07 -31.31
N ASP A 217 5.08 -11.68 -30.78
CA ASP A 217 5.96 -12.54 -31.59
C ASP A 217 5.39 -13.97 -31.75
N VAL A 218 6.20 -14.84 -32.34
CA VAL A 218 5.85 -16.26 -32.59
C VAL A 218 5.86 -17.13 -31.33
N LEU A 219 6.34 -16.60 -30.20
CA LEU A 219 6.36 -17.26 -28.89
C LEU A 219 5.28 -16.70 -27.94
N ASP A 220 4.27 -16.01 -28.50
CA ASP A 220 3.16 -15.38 -27.78
C ASP A 220 3.57 -14.25 -26.81
N ARG A 221 4.76 -13.65 -27.00
CA ARG A 221 5.25 -12.55 -26.16
C ARG A 221 4.85 -11.21 -26.74
N LEU A 222 4.35 -10.29 -25.92
CA LEU A 222 4.01 -8.92 -26.31
C LEU A 222 5.28 -8.18 -26.78
N ILE A 223 5.31 -7.68 -28.01
CA ILE A 223 6.46 -6.95 -28.57
C ILE A 223 6.15 -5.48 -28.88
N GLN A 224 4.87 -5.13 -28.98
CA GLN A 224 4.44 -3.76 -29.16
C GLN A 224 3.05 -3.55 -28.61
N GLU A 225 2.85 -2.43 -27.95
CA GLU A 225 1.56 -1.91 -27.54
C GLU A 225 1.43 -0.46 -28.01
N THR A 226 0.25 -0.09 -28.49
CA THR A 226 -0.12 1.30 -28.75
C THR A 226 -1.37 1.61 -27.93
N GLY A 227 -1.21 2.41 -26.87
CA GLY A 227 -2.24 2.72 -25.88
C GLY A 227 -3.36 3.62 -26.41
N PHE A 228 -4.37 3.87 -25.56
CA PHE A 228 -5.52 4.75 -25.86
C PHE A 228 -5.14 6.18 -26.25
N ASP A 229 -3.92 6.59 -25.96
CA ASP A 229 -3.39 7.92 -26.21
C ASP A 229 -2.44 8.00 -27.42
N GLY A 230 -2.37 6.91 -28.19
CA GLY A 230 -1.51 6.78 -29.36
C GLY A 230 -0.03 6.50 -29.04
N ARG A 231 0.36 6.50 -27.76
CA ARG A 231 1.72 6.23 -27.31
C ARG A 231 2.12 4.81 -27.66
N THR A 232 3.27 4.62 -28.30
CA THR A 232 3.77 3.29 -28.67
C THR A 232 4.92 2.84 -27.78
N GLN A 233 4.73 1.69 -27.14
CA GLN A 233 5.74 0.96 -26.39
C GLN A 233 6.17 -0.28 -27.15
N ARG A 234 7.47 -0.62 -27.08
CA ARG A 234 8.04 -1.83 -27.71
C ARG A 234 8.88 -2.59 -26.72
N TYR A 235 8.82 -3.91 -26.82
CA TYR A 235 9.47 -4.84 -25.91
C TYR A 235 10.32 -5.82 -26.69
N HIS A 236 11.57 -5.98 -26.27
CA HIS A 236 12.53 -6.90 -26.88
C HIS A 236 12.95 -7.90 -25.82
N HIS A 237 12.72 -9.17 -26.13
CA HIS A 237 13.06 -10.29 -25.27
C HIS A 237 14.26 -11.04 -25.81
N ASP A 238 15.04 -11.64 -24.92
CA ASP A 238 16.07 -12.60 -25.32
C ASP A 238 15.48 -13.97 -25.70
N LEU A 239 16.34 -14.93 -26.01
CA LEU A 239 15.93 -16.29 -26.39
C LEU A 239 15.25 -17.06 -25.23
N THR A 240 15.46 -16.65 -23.99
CA THR A 240 14.85 -17.27 -22.80
C THR A 240 13.55 -16.59 -22.37
N GLY A 241 13.19 -15.46 -22.99
CA GLY A 241 11.98 -14.70 -22.67
C GLY A 241 12.17 -13.52 -21.73
N LYS A 242 13.40 -13.23 -21.28
CA LYS A 242 13.67 -12.08 -20.40
C LYS A 242 13.60 -10.79 -21.21
N LEU A 243 12.97 -9.75 -20.65
CA LEU A 243 12.91 -8.42 -21.25
C LEU A 243 14.31 -7.79 -21.19
N ILE A 244 14.99 -7.61 -22.31
CA ILE A 244 16.34 -7.03 -22.35
C ILE A 244 16.34 -5.57 -22.80
N ARG A 245 15.30 -5.13 -23.49
CA ARG A 245 15.15 -3.74 -23.93
C ARG A 245 13.67 -3.37 -24.05
N SER A 246 13.30 -2.21 -23.51
CA SER A 246 12.01 -1.59 -23.75
C SER A 246 12.20 -0.19 -24.34
N GLU A 247 11.28 0.20 -25.21
CA GLU A 247 11.23 1.51 -25.84
C GLU A 247 9.88 2.15 -25.59
N ASP A 248 9.89 3.43 -25.26
CA ASP A 248 8.69 4.15 -24.93
C ASP A 248 8.79 5.60 -25.42
N GLU A 249 8.20 5.90 -26.59
CA GLU A 249 8.26 7.24 -27.22
C GLU A 249 9.68 7.85 -27.18
N GLY A 250 10.68 7.03 -27.53
CA GLY A 250 12.10 7.39 -27.55
C GLY A 250 12.85 7.30 -26.22
N LEU A 251 12.20 6.94 -25.10
CA LEU A 251 12.86 6.47 -23.89
C LEU A 251 13.26 5.00 -24.07
N VAL A 252 14.55 4.74 -24.20
CA VAL A 252 15.08 3.37 -24.32
C VAL A 252 15.64 2.92 -22.98
N THR A 253 15.13 1.81 -22.47
CA THR A 253 15.60 1.16 -21.25
C THR A 253 16.25 -0.17 -21.60
N HIS A 254 17.44 -0.45 -21.10
CA HIS A 254 18.07 -1.78 -21.17
C HIS A 254 18.09 -2.41 -19.79
N TRP A 255 17.80 -3.71 -19.75
CA TRP A 255 17.72 -4.50 -18.52
C TRP A 255 18.83 -5.52 -18.52
N HIS A 256 19.56 -5.61 -17.41
CA HIS A 256 20.71 -6.48 -17.27
C HIS A 256 20.48 -7.46 -16.14
N TYR A 257 20.86 -8.71 -16.38
CA TYR A 257 20.63 -9.84 -15.48
C TYR A 257 21.95 -10.51 -15.12
N ASP A 258 22.01 -11.14 -13.96
CA ASP A 258 23.09 -12.07 -13.62
C ASP A 258 22.84 -13.47 -14.19
N GLU A 259 23.74 -14.42 -13.93
CA GLU A 259 23.63 -15.82 -14.34
C GLU A 259 22.44 -16.55 -13.70
N ALA A 260 21.88 -16.00 -12.63
CA ALA A 260 20.70 -16.53 -11.94
C ALA A 260 19.38 -15.93 -12.44
N ASP A 261 19.43 -15.19 -13.55
CA ASP A 261 18.29 -14.45 -14.14
C ASP A 261 17.70 -13.37 -13.22
N ARG A 262 18.47 -12.86 -12.26
CA ARG A 262 18.07 -11.73 -11.40
C ARG A 262 18.51 -10.41 -12.01
N ILE A 263 17.66 -9.39 -11.92
CA ILE A 263 17.99 -8.05 -12.43
C ILE A 263 19.13 -7.46 -11.59
N THR A 264 20.20 -7.00 -12.22
CA THR A 264 21.34 -6.38 -11.52
C THR A 264 21.36 -4.87 -11.69
N HIS A 265 21.01 -4.38 -12.87
CA HIS A 265 20.88 -2.96 -13.14
C HIS A 265 20.06 -2.73 -14.40
N ARG A 266 19.58 -1.49 -14.56
CA ARG A 266 19.05 -1.01 -15.83
C ARG A 266 19.66 0.32 -16.22
N THR A 267 19.67 0.59 -17.51
CA THR A 267 20.09 1.89 -18.05
C THR A 267 18.93 2.52 -18.78
N VAL A 268 18.77 3.84 -18.65
CA VAL A 268 17.73 4.61 -19.34
C VAL A 268 18.40 5.70 -20.16
N LYS A 269 18.15 5.73 -21.47
CA LYS A 269 18.88 6.60 -22.43
C LYS A 269 20.41 6.41 -22.39
N GLY A 270 20.87 5.20 -22.04
CA GLY A 270 22.29 4.87 -21.92
C GLY A 270 22.93 5.28 -20.59
N GLU A 271 22.21 6.00 -19.73
CA GLU A 271 22.67 6.39 -18.40
C GLU A 271 22.29 5.35 -17.34
N PRO A 272 23.12 5.09 -16.31
CA PRO A 272 22.75 4.24 -15.19
C PRO A 272 21.50 4.74 -14.47
N ALA A 273 20.56 3.84 -14.20
CA ALA A 273 19.38 4.12 -13.37
C ALA A 273 19.45 3.28 -12.08
N GLU A 274 18.54 2.33 -11.88
CA GLU A 274 18.53 1.46 -10.71
C GLU A 274 19.57 0.34 -10.80
N GLN A 275 20.11 0.00 -9.63
CA GLN A 275 21.03 -1.09 -9.38
C GLN A 275 20.54 -1.91 -8.19
N TRP A 276 20.51 -3.23 -8.34
CA TRP A 276 20.08 -4.19 -7.35
C TRP A 276 21.27 -5.04 -6.89
N GLN A 277 21.32 -5.37 -5.61
CA GLN A 277 22.33 -6.23 -5.03
C GLN A 277 21.67 -7.31 -4.19
N TYR A 278 22.22 -8.52 -4.26
CA TYR A 278 21.73 -9.69 -3.56
C TYR A 278 22.82 -10.26 -2.66
N ASP A 279 22.43 -10.91 -1.56
CA ASP A 279 23.36 -11.69 -0.75
C ASP A 279 23.64 -13.08 -1.35
N GLU A 280 24.44 -13.88 -0.64
CA GLU A 280 24.81 -15.25 -1.01
C GLU A 280 23.61 -16.22 -1.01
N ARG A 281 22.55 -15.92 -0.25
CA ARG A 281 21.27 -16.68 -0.28
C ARG A 281 20.39 -16.26 -1.45
N GLY A 282 20.68 -15.10 -2.03
CA GLY A 282 20.00 -14.50 -3.16
C GLY A 282 18.84 -13.59 -2.77
N TRP A 283 18.78 -13.15 -1.51
CA TRP A 283 17.85 -12.14 -1.05
C TRP A 283 18.32 -10.74 -1.44
N LEU A 284 17.40 -9.87 -1.84
CA LEU A 284 17.70 -8.49 -2.25
C LEU A 284 18.12 -7.67 -1.03
N THR A 285 19.39 -7.30 -0.93
CA THR A 285 19.90 -6.52 0.22
C THR A 285 19.92 -5.03 -0.03
N GLN A 286 19.98 -4.61 -1.30
CA GLN A 286 20.08 -3.20 -1.66
C GLN A 286 19.48 -2.91 -3.03
N ILE A 287 18.81 -1.76 -3.14
CA ILE A 287 18.51 -1.10 -4.41
C ILE A 287 18.93 0.36 -4.35
N SER A 288 19.60 0.88 -5.39
CA SER A 288 20.08 2.27 -5.42
C SER A 288 19.95 2.91 -6.80
N HIS A 289 19.85 4.24 -6.86
CA HIS A 289 19.90 5.02 -8.10
C HIS A 289 20.40 6.45 -7.85
N LEU A 290 20.38 7.30 -8.88
CA LEU A 290 20.53 8.75 -8.75
C LEU A 290 19.18 9.44 -8.96
N SER A 291 18.72 10.19 -7.95
CA SER A 291 17.53 11.06 -8.04
C SER A 291 17.97 12.51 -7.99
N GLU A 292 17.78 13.27 -9.08
CA GLU A 292 18.26 14.66 -9.20
C GLU A 292 19.73 14.81 -8.73
N GLY A 293 20.59 13.87 -9.13
CA GLY A 293 22.00 13.78 -8.75
C GLY A 293 22.29 13.17 -7.37
N HIS A 294 21.30 13.02 -6.49
CA HIS A 294 21.49 12.47 -5.15
C HIS A 294 21.50 10.94 -5.21
N ARG A 295 22.47 10.30 -4.56
CA ARG A 295 22.44 8.85 -4.38
C ARG A 295 21.38 8.51 -3.35
N VAL A 296 20.35 7.80 -3.78
CA VAL A 296 19.26 7.31 -2.91
C VAL A 296 19.31 5.79 -2.90
N THR A 297 19.32 5.20 -1.71
CA THR A 297 19.47 3.76 -1.53
C THR A 297 18.42 3.24 -0.54
N VAL A 298 17.87 2.07 -0.82
CA VAL A 298 17.04 1.29 0.11
C VAL A 298 17.78 0.00 0.43
N HIS A 299 17.94 -0.29 1.71
CA HIS A 299 18.58 -1.49 2.23
C HIS A 299 17.55 -2.38 2.92
N TYR A 300 17.69 -3.69 2.77
CA TYR A 300 16.84 -4.68 3.39
C TYR A 300 17.64 -5.63 4.29
N GLY A 301 17.09 -5.92 5.46
CA GLY A 301 17.59 -6.95 6.36
C GLY A 301 16.65 -8.14 6.41
N TYR A 302 17.20 -9.34 6.55
CA TYR A 302 16.44 -10.58 6.72
C TYR A 302 16.91 -11.35 7.95
N ASP A 303 16.04 -12.14 8.56
CA ASP A 303 16.44 -13.14 9.55
C ASP A 303 16.85 -14.46 8.87
N GLU A 304 17.31 -15.42 9.66
CA GLU A 304 17.73 -16.73 9.15
C GLU A 304 16.61 -17.52 8.45
N LYS A 305 15.35 -17.12 8.64
CA LYS A 305 14.14 -17.70 8.05
C LYS A 305 13.66 -16.97 6.80
N GLY A 306 14.43 -15.97 6.30
CA GLY A 306 14.09 -15.18 5.12
C GLY A 306 13.01 -14.14 5.35
N ARG A 307 12.67 -13.83 6.60
CA ARG A 307 11.66 -12.82 6.93
C ARG A 307 12.32 -11.44 7.04
N LEU A 308 11.66 -10.40 6.51
CA LEU A 308 12.19 -9.04 6.51
C LEU A 308 12.33 -8.50 7.94
N THR A 309 13.55 -8.22 8.39
CA THR A 309 13.83 -7.65 9.73
C THR A 309 13.98 -6.15 9.72
N GLY A 310 14.11 -5.52 8.56
CA GLY A 310 14.07 -4.07 8.46
C GLY A 310 14.27 -3.52 7.06
N GLU A 311 13.90 -2.26 6.93
CA GLU A 311 14.10 -1.45 5.76
C GLU A 311 14.77 -0.13 6.18
N ARG A 312 15.82 0.27 5.46
CA ARG A 312 16.56 1.52 5.71
C ARG A 312 16.73 2.31 4.43
N GLN A 313 16.29 3.56 4.41
CA GLN A 313 16.51 4.46 3.28
C GLN A 313 17.59 5.49 3.60
N THR A 314 18.47 5.79 2.65
CA THR A 314 19.53 6.79 2.77
C THR A 314 19.54 7.73 1.57
N VAL A 315 19.87 9.00 1.81
CA VAL A 315 20.08 10.02 0.77
C VAL A 315 21.43 10.69 1.01
N HIS A 316 22.29 10.67 0.00
CA HIS A 316 23.62 11.27 0.07
C HIS A 316 23.77 12.47 -0.86
N HIS A 317 24.60 13.42 -0.45
CA HIS A 317 24.90 14.63 -1.21
C HIS A 317 25.65 14.29 -2.52
N PRO A 318 25.26 14.88 -3.67
CA PRO A 318 25.77 14.50 -4.99
C PRO A 318 27.29 14.58 -5.15
N GLN A 319 27.95 15.58 -4.55
CA GLN A 319 29.39 15.82 -4.76
C GLN A 319 30.28 15.38 -3.59
N THR A 320 29.73 15.33 -2.38
CA THR A 320 30.52 15.11 -1.15
C THR A 320 30.26 13.76 -0.52
N GLU A 321 29.24 13.04 -1.01
CA GLU A 321 28.74 11.78 -0.46
C GLU A 321 28.31 11.84 1.02
N ALA A 322 28.18 13.04 1.58
CA ALA A 322 27.71 13.24 2.94
C ALA A 322 26.26 12.75 3.08
N LEU A 323 25.96 12.01 4.15
CA LEU A 323 24.60 11.56 4.47
C LEU A 323 23.72 12.77 4.81
N LEU A 324 22.66 12.99 4.04
CA LEU A 324 21.70 14.08 4.24
C LEU A 324 20.44 13.61 4.98
N TRP A 325 20.03 12.38 4.74
CA TRP A 325 18.85 11.79 5.34
C TRP A 325 19.02 10.28 5.51
N GLN A 326 18.52 9.78 6.63
CA GLN A 326 18.37 8.36 6.91
C GLN A 326 17.04 8.13 7.63
N HIS A 327 16.34 7.09 7.22
CA HIS A 327 15.21 6.53 7.95
C HIS A 327 15.38 5.02 8.04
N GLU A 328 14.99 4.44 9.17
CA GLU A 328 15.02 2.99 9.38
C GLU A 328 13.76 2.53 10.11
N THR A 329 13.17 1.46 9.62
CA THR A 329 12.11 0.72 10.30
C THR A 329 12.56 -0.72 10.46
N ARG A 330 12.52 -1.25 11.68
CA ARG A 330 12.83 -2.67 11.96
C ARG A 330 11.56 -3.44 12.32
N HIS A 331 11.55 -4.72 11.98
CA HIS A 331 10.45 -5.64 12.28
C HIS A 331 10.92 -6.74 13.21
N ALA A 332 10.07 -7.08 14.17
CA ALA A 332 10.25 -8.22 15.03
C ALA A 332 9.01 -9.12 14.97
N TYR A 333 9.29 -10.42 15.04
CA TYR A 333 8.29 -11.47 14.97
C TYR A 333 8.14 -12.10 16.34
N ASN A 334 6.92 -12.39 16.76
CA ASN A 334 6.68 -13.11 18.01
C ASN A 334 7.06 -14.60 17.88
N ALA A 335 6.92 -15.35 18.98
CA ALA A 335 7.22 -16.78 19.02
C ALA A 335 6.37 -17.59 18.03
N GLN A 336 5.18 -17.10 17.67
CA GLN A 336 4.25 -17.68 16.70
C GLN A 336 4.54 -17.25 15.25
N GLY A 337 5.59 -16.45 15.00
CA GLY A 337 5.97 -15.99 13.67
C GLY A 337 5.15 -14.81 13.12
N LEU A 338 4.24 -14.22 13.91
CA LEU A 338 3.46 -13.05 13.51
C LEU A 338 4.30 -11.77 13.56
N ALA A 339 4.26 -10.98 12.48
CA ALA A 339 4.88 -9.65 12.38
C ALA A 339 4.09 -8.62 13.19
N ASN A 340 4.06 -8.78 14.51
CA ASN A 340 3.23 -7.96 15.38
C ASN A 340 3.98 -6.74 15.95
N ARG A 341 5.29 -6.60 15.70
CA ARG A 341 6.10 -5.53 16.26
C ARG A 341 6.91 -4.81 15.19
N CYS A 342 6.75 -3.49 15.15
CA CYS A 342 7.49 -2.56 14.30
C CYS A 342 8.28 -1.59 15.18
N ILE A 343 9.50 -1.26 14.81
CA ILE A 343 10.41 -0.40 15.57
C ILE A 343 10.91 0.69 14.62
N PRO A 344 10.17 1.80 14.47
CA PRO A 344 10.62 2.95 13.71
C PRO A 344 11.76 3.66 14.44
N ASP A 345 12.67 4.27 13.68
CA ASP A 345 13.67 5.18 14.23
C ASP A 345 13.03 6.35 15.01
N SER A 346 13.67 6.77 16.10
CA SER A 346 13.20 7.87 16.98
C SER A 346 11.85 7.67 17.67
N LEU A 347 11.20 6.51 17.52
CA LEU A 347 9.92 6.17 18.13
C LEU A 347 10.05 4.89 18.98
N PRO A 348 9.30 4.75 20.10
CA PRO A 348 9.18 3.46 20.77
C PRO A 348 8.58 2.40 19.84
N ALA A 349 8.80 1.13 20.16
CA ALA A 349 8.24 0.04 19.38
C ALA A 349 6.71 0.10 19.33
N VAL A 350 6.14 -0.03 18.15
CA VAL A 350 4.71 -0.23 17.92
C VAL A 350 4.44 -1.72 17.97
N GLU A 351 3.63 -2.17 18.91
CA GLU A 351 3.27 -3.58 19.05
C GLU A 351 1.76 -3.77 18.98
N TRP A 352 1.34 -4.66 18.10
CA TRP A 352 -0.04 -5.07 17.90
C TRP A 352 -0.34 -6.27 18.80
N LEU A 353 -1.36 -6.11 19.64
CA LEU A 353 -1.85 -7.16 20.50
C LEU A 353 -2.89 -7.97 19.73
N THR A 354 -2.77 -9.28 19.75
CA THR A 354 -3.68 -10.19 19.06
C THR A 354 -4.19 -11.29 19.97
N TYR A 355 -5.35 -11.84 19.66
CA TYR A 355 -5.90 -13.05 20.29
C TYR A 355 -6.30 -14.08 19.23
N GLY A 356 -6.35 -15.36 19.63
CA GLY A 356 -6.68 -16.48 18.73
C GLY A 356 -5.77 -16.49 17.50
N SER A 357 -6.37 -16.60 16.31
CA SER A 357 -5.70 -16.64 15.01
C SER A 357 -5.20 -15.30 14.47
N GLY A 358 -4.76 -14.40 15.36
CA GLY A 358 -4.24 -13.08 14.95
C GLY A 358 -5.27 -11.97 14.87
N TRP A 359 -6.45 -12.13 15.49
CA TRP A 359 -7.43 -11.04 15.60
C TRP A 359 -6.90 -9.93 16.49
N LEU A 360 -7.00 -8.67 16.05
CA LEU A 360 -6.50 -7.53 16.82
C LEU A 360 -7.27 -7.38 18.13
N ALA A 361 -6.55 -7.17 19.22
CA ALA A 361 -7.08 -6.80 20.54
C ALA A 361 -6.75 -5.35 20.88
N GLY A 362 -5.61 -4.84 20.39
CA GLY A 362 -5.18 -3.48 20.67
C GLY A 362 -3.81 -3.15 20.09
N MET A 363 -3.30 -1.99 20.43
CA MET A 363 -1.98 -1.50 20.05
C MET A 363 -1.34 -0.75 21.22
N LYS A 364 -0.05 -1.01 21.44
CA LYS A 364 0.78 -0.27 22.40
C LYS A 364 1.95 0.42 21.71
N LEU A 365 2.36 1.55 22.27
CA LEU A 365 3.54 2.32 21.89
C LEU A 365 4.56 2.24 23.02
N GLY A 366 5.65 1.50 22.81
CA GLY A 366 6.52 1.05 23.88
C GLY A 366 5.72 0.13 24.82
N ASP A 367 5.74 0.45 26.10
CA ASP A 367 4.98 -0.28 27.12
C ASP A 367 3.60 0.34 27.42
N THR A 368 3.23 1.41 26.72
CA THR A 368 1.98 2.14 26.94
C THR A 368 0.88 1.66 25.97
N PRO A 369 -0.19 0.99 26.44
CA PRO A 369 -1.37 0.71 25.63
C PRO A 369 -2.02 2.03 25.18
N LEU A 370 -2.34 2.15 23.89
CA LEU A 370 -2.98 3.34 23.33
C LEU A 370 -4.35 3.05 22.75
N VAL A 371 -4.50 1.93 22.04
CA VAL A 371 -5.75 1.58 21.36
C VAL A 371 -6.21 0.21 21.83
N GLU A 372 -7.48 0.09 22.15
CA GLU A 372 -8.12 -1.19 22.43
C GLU A 372 -9.31 -1.38 21.49
N TYR A 373 -9.59 -2.64 21.18
CA TYR A 373 -10.70 -3.01 20.33
C TYR A 373 -11.58 -4.05 21.01
N THR A 374 -12.88 -3.80 21.01
CA THR A 374 -13.89 -4.84 21.23
C THR A 374 -14.41 -5.32 19.89
N ARG A 375 -14.64 -6.62 19.79
CA ARG A 375 -15.15 -7.25 18.58
C ARG A 375 -16.41 -8.05 18.90
N ASP A 376 -17.30 -8.13 17.92
CA ASP A 376 -18.44 -9.04 18.01
C ASP A 376 -18.01 -10.49 17.80
N ARG A 377 -19.01 -11.38 17.80
CA ARG A 377 -18.79 -12.79 17.53
C ARG A 377 -18.13 -12.99 16.16
N LEU A 378 -18.54 -12.27 15.12
CA LEU A 378 -17.94 -12.38 13.78
C LEU A 378 -16.56 -11.68 13.64
N HIS A 379 -15.92 -11.32 14.75
CA HIS A 379 -14.64 -10.61 14.83
C HIS A 379 -14.61 -9.23 14.16
N ARG A 380 -15.78 -8.64 13.94
CA ARG A 380 -15.92 -7.27 13.43
C ARG A 380 -15.72 -6.29 14.59
N GLU A 381 -15.00 -5.20 14.35
CA GLU A 381 -14.76 -4.16 15.35
C GLU A 381 -16.09 -3.50 15.75
N THR A 382 -16.52 -3.65 17.00
CA THR A 382 -17.74 -3.02 17.51
C THR A 382 -17.47 -1.84 18.42
N LEU A 383 -16.30 -1.79 19.06
CA LEU A 383 -15.84 -0.65 19.85
C LEU A 383 -14.34 -0.46 19.65
N ARG A 384 -13.92 0.80 19.53
CA ARG A 384 -12.53 1.21 19.64
C ARG A 384 -12.39 2.28 20.70
N SER A 385 -11.42 2.13 21.59
CA SER A 385 -11.08 3.15 22.60
C SER A 385 -9.67 3.70 22.40
N PHE A 386 -9.48 4.97 22.77
CA PHE A 386 -8.20 5.67 22.84
C PHE A 386 -8.27 6.79 23.87
N GLY A 387 -7.74 6.58 25.08
CA GLY A 387 -7.93 7.53 26.18
C GLY A 387 -9.43 7.75 26.46
N ARG A 388 -9.92 9.00 26.33
CA ARG A 388 -11.36 9.30 26.44
C ARG A 388 -12.14 9.17 25.13
N TYR A 389 -11.50 8.84 24.01
CA TYR A 389 -12.19 8.58 22.75
C TYR A 389 -12.81 7.18 22.77
N GLU A 390 -14.08 7.08 22.37
CA GLU A 390 -14.74 5.80 22.12
C GLU A 390 -15.54 5.89 20.82
N LEU A 391 -15.34 4.91 19.93
CA LEU A 391 -16.10 4.75 18.69
C LEU A 391 -16.82 3.40 18.68
N THR A 392 -18.14 3.45 18.71
CA THR A 392 -19.01 2.28 18.51
C THR A 392 -19.30 2.13 17.02
N THR A 393 -19.15 0.91 16.51
CA THR A 393 -19.43 0.58 15.10
C THR A 393 -20.50 -0.50 15.01
N ALA A 394 -21.51 -0.28 14.18
CA ALA A 394 -22.56 -1.25 13.89
C ALA A 394 -22.52 -1.68 12.43
N TYR A 395 -22.95 -2.90 12.16
CA TYR A 395 -22.98 -3.49 10.83
C TYR A 395 -24.33 -4.13 10.53
N THR A 396 -24.68 -4.18 9.24
CA THR A 396 -25.76 -5.05 8.76
C THR A 396 -25.40 -6.53 8.96
N SER A 397 -26.38 -7.41 8.76
CA SER A 397 -26.15 -8.86 8.75
C SER A 397 -25.10 -9.26 7.71
N ALA A 398 -25.08 -8.62 6.53
CA ALA A 398 -24.05 -8.84 5.50
C ALA A 398 -22.67 -8.24 5.82
N GLY A 399 -22.51 -7.53 6.94
CA GLY A 399 -21.25 -6.89 7.30
C GLY A 399 -21.02 -5.54 6.64
N GLN A 400 -22.04 -4.94 6.01
CA GLN A 400 -21.95 -3.54 5.57
C GLN A 400 -21.96 -2.61 6.77
N LEU A 401 -21.14 -1.57 6.74
CA LEU A 401 -21.09 -0.56 7.80
C LEU A 401 -22.45 0.14 7.92
N GLN A 402 -23.06 0.11 9.10
CA GLN A 402 -24.37 0.72 9.33
C GLN A 402 -24.24 2.06 10.06
N SER A 403 -23.41 2.11 11.10
CA SER A 403 -23.14 3.35 11.83
C SER A 403 -21.77 3.36 12.47
N GLN A 404 -21.28 4.57 12.72
CA GLN A 404 -20.08 4.89 13.49
C GLN A 404 -20.43 6.03 14.42
N HIS A 405 -20.59 5.72 15.70
CA HIS A 405 -21.01 6.70 16.72
C HIS A 405 -19.94 6.85 17.78
N LEU A 406 -19.67 8.09 18.12
CA LEU A 406 -18.70 8.46 19.14
C LEU A 406 -19.40 8.71 20.47
N ASN A 407 -18.64 8.67 21.55
CA ASN A 407 -19.11 9.20 22.84
C ASN A 407 -19.31 10.73 22.85
N SER A 408 -19.00 11.42 21.73
CA SER A 408 -19.39 12.79 21.41
C SER A 408 -20.08 12.81 20.04
N LEU A 409 -21.32 13.32 19.96
CA LEU A 409 -22.14 13.26 18.75
C LEU A 409 -21.54 13.93 17.51
N GLN A 410 -20.53 14.81 17.65
CA GLN A 410 -20.07 15.71 16.60
C GLN A 410 -19.72 15.03 15.26
N TYR A 411 -19.21 13.79 15.29
CA TYR A 411 -18.82 13.05 14.07
C TYR A 411 -19.56 11.72 13.89
N ASP A 412 -20.72 11.57 14.53
CA ASP A 412 -21.58 10.42 14.32
C ASP A 412 -21.98 10.32 12.85
N ARG A 413 -21.94 9.09 12.31
CA ARG A 413 -22.34 8.81 10.93
C ARG A 413 -23.20 7.57 10.84
N ASP A 414 -24.32 7.70 10.13
CA ASP A 414 -25.16 6.58 9.70
C ASP A 414 -25.06 6.40 8.19
N TYR A 415 -24.94 5.15 7.76
CA TYR A 415 -24.72 4.76 6.38
C TYR A 415 -25.95 4.01 5.86
N THR A 416 -26.43 4.36 4.67
CA THR A 416 -27.53 3.66 3.99
C THR A 416 -27.05 3.16 2.64
N TRP A 417 -27.31 1.88 2.36
CA TRP A 417 -26.92 1.19 1.13
C TRP A 417 -28.17 0.80 0.34
N ASN A 418 -28.08 0.70 -0.98
CA ASN A 418 -29.12 0.10 -1.81
C ASN A 418 -28.91 -1.42 -1.97
N ASP A 419 -29.84 -2.09 -2.65
CA ASP A 419 -29.84 -3.55 -2.85
C ASP A 419 -28.65 -4.04 -3.70
N ASN A 420 -28.01 -3.16 -4.48
CA ASN A 420 -26.77 -3.43 -5.21
C ASN A 420 -25.50 -3.28 -4.36
N GLY A 421 -25.64 -2.81 -3.11
CA GLY A 421 -24.52 -2.55 -2.22
C GLY A 421 -23.82 -1.21 -2.44
N GLU A 422 -24.42 -0.27 -3.17
CA GLU A 422 -23.91 1.09 -3.34
C GLU A 422 -24.30 1.97 -2.15
N LEU A 423 -23.39 2.84 -1.70
CA LEU A 423 -23.65 3.77 -0.61
C LEU A 423 -24.50 4.94 -1.11
N ILE A 424 -25.77 4.99 -0.72
CA ILE A 424 -26.71 6.01 -1.19
C ILE A 424 -26.92 7.16 -0.22
N ARG A 425 -26.52 7.03 1.05
CA ARG A 425 -26.65 8.11 2.03
C ARG A 425 -25.65 8.01 3.17
N ILE A 426 -25.09 9.15 3.57
CA ILE A 426 -24.40 9.34 4.84
C ILE A 426 -25.12 10.45 5.61
N SER A 427 -25.65 10.13 6.78
CA SER A 427 -26.25 11.09 7.70
C SER A 427 -25.28 11.39 8.84
N SER A 428 -25.13 12.66 9.20
CA SER A 428 -24.37 13.12 10.36
C SER A 428 -25.13 14.24 11.07
N PRO A 429 -24.82 14.60 12.32
CA PRO A 429 -25.51 15.67 13.02
C PRO A 429 -25.41 17.05 12.35
N ARG A 430 -24.38 17.28 11.52
CA ARG A 430 -24.17 18.53 10.79
C ARG A 430 -24.86 18.54 9.42
N GLN A 431 -24.85 17.41 8.72
CA GLN A 431 -25.32 17.33 7.34
C GLN A 431 -25.71 15.90 6.95
N THR A 432 -26.65 15.78 6.00
CA THR A 432 -26.92 14.55 5.26
C THR A 432 -26.45 14.69 3.83
N ARG A 433 -25.71 13.70 3.33
CA ARG A 433 -25.32 13.58 1.92
C ARG A 433 -25.99 12.36 1.31
N SER A 434 -26.69 12.54 0.20
CA SER A 434 -27.31 11.48 -0.58
C SER A 434 -26.67 11.37 -1.95
N TYR A 435 -26.37 10.15 -2.38
CA TYR A 435 -25.62 9.86 -3.61
C TYR A 435 -26.55 9.23 -4.66
N SER A 436 -26.31 9.56 -5.93
CA SER A 436 -27.00 8.96 -7.07
C SER A 436 -25.97 8.37 -8.03
N TYR A 437 -26.29 7.22 -8.61
CA TYR A 437 -25.42 6.48 -9.51
C TYR A 437 -26.09 6.23 -10.86
N SER A 438 -25.29 6.08 -11.91
CA SER A 438 -25.74 5.54 -13.19
C SER A 438 -25.84 4.01 -13.13
N ASP A 439 -26.47 3.38 -14.11
CA ASP A 439 -26.52 1.92 -14.28
C ASP A 439 -25.12 1.26 -14.43
N SER A 440 -24.08 2.06 -14.67
CA SER A 440 -22.68 1.61 -14.70
C SER A 440 -21.92 1.80 -13.38
N GLY A 441 -22.62 2.21 -12.31
CA GLY A 441 -22.05 2.44 -10.98
C GLY A 441 -21.30 3.77 -10.81
N ARG A 442 -21.33 4.67 -11.81
CA ARG A 442 -20.69 5.99 -11.74
C ARG A 442 -21.55 7.00 -10.96
N LEU A 443 -20.94 7.80 -10.09
CA LEU A 443 -21.61 8.86 -9.34
C LEU A 443 -22.14 9.94 -10.30
N THR A 444 -23.46 10.18 -10.29
CA THR A 444 -24.16 11.15 -11.15
C THR A 444 -24.60 12.40 -10.41
N GLY A 445 -24.57 12.38 -9.07
CA GLY A 445 -24.82 13.59 -8.29
C GLY A 445 -24.81 13.36 -6.79
N VAL A 446 -24.68 14.46 -6.07
CA VAL A 446 -24.71 14.52 -4.61
C VAL A 446 -25.73 15.55 -4.17
N HIS A 447 -26.61 15.15 -3.26
CA HIS A 447 -27.60 16.02 -2.64
C HIS A 447 -27.22 16.21 -1.16
N THR A 448 -26.86 17.44 -0.80
CA THR A 448 -26.43 17.80 0.55
C THR A 448 -27.51 18.64 1.23
N THR A 449 -27.97 18.18 2.39
CA THR A 449 -28.98 18.87 3.20
C THR A 449 -28.45 19.13 4.62
N THR A 450 -28.67 20.36 5.10
CA THR A 450 -28.43 20.81 6.48
C THR A 450 -29.63 21.64 6.94
N SER A 451 -29.59 22.20 8.16
CA SER A 451 -30.66 23.11 8.62
C SER A 451 -30.86 24.36 7.75
N ASN A 452 -29.80 24.83 7.08
CA ASN A 452 -29.81 26.08 6.30
C ASN A 452 -29.35 25.90 4.85
N LEU A 453 -29.10 24.67 4.40
CA LEU A 453 -28.58 24.37 3.07
C LEU A 453 -29.34 23.20 2.47
N ASP A 454 -29.77 23.35 1.22
CA ASP A 454 -30.34 22.28 0.41
C ASP A 454 -29.78 22.45 -1.01
N ILE A 455 -28.72 21.70 -1.34
CA ILE A 455 -28.01 21.83 -2.61
C ILE A 455 -27.86 20.48 -3.29
N ARG A 456 -28.05 20.47 -4.61
CA ARG A 456 -27.78 19.32 -5.47
C ARG A 456 -26.68 19.68 -6.44
N ILE A 457 -25.63 18.87 -6.47
CA ILE A 457 -24.50 19.00 -7.38
C ILE A 457 -24.56 17.82 -8.35
N PRO A 458 -24.85 18.04 -9.64
CA PRO A 458 -24.80 16.99 -10.65
C PRO A 458 -23.35 16.70 -11.06
N TYR A 459 -23.08 15.45 -11.44
CA TYR A 459 -21.82 15.03 -12.02
C TYR A 459 -22.06 14.36 -13.37
N ALA A 460 -21.32 14.81 -14.38
CA ALA A 460 -21.38 14.24 -15.72
C ALA A 460 -20.06 13.56 -16.07
N THR A 461 -20.15 12.40 -16.71
CA THR A 461 -18.99 11.69 -17.29
C THR A 461 -19.27 11.35 -18.74
N ASP A 462 -18.22 11.35 -19.57
CA ASP A 462 -18.30 10.78 -20.91
C ASP A 462 -18.42 9.24 -20.87
N PRO A 463 -18.63 8.55 -22.01
CA PRO A 463 -18.75 7.09 -22.03
C PRO A 463 -17.55 6.33 -21.44
N ALA A 464 -16.32 6.87 -21.49
CA ALA A 464 -15.13 6.26 -20.89
C ALA A 464 -14.95 6.57 -19.40
N GLY A 465 -15.80 7.43 -18.81
CA GLY A 465 -15.77 7.76 -17.39
C GLY A 465 -14.98 9.02 -17.06
N ASN A 466 -14.58 9.78 -18.08
CA ASN A 466 -13.92 11.06 -17.84
C ASN A 466 -14.94 12.08 -17.36
N ARG A 467 -14.69 12.70 -16.20
CA ARG A 467 -15.51 13.80 -15.70
C ARG A 467 -15.55 14.96 -16.71
N LEU A 468 -16.75 15.44 -17.00
CA LEU A 468 -17.03 16.59 -17.87
C LEU A 468 -17.23 17.84 -17.01
N PRO A 469 -17.08 19.05 -17.59
CA PRO A 469 -17.47 20.29 -16.94
C PRO A 469 -18.92 20.23 -16.45
N ASP A 470 -19.20 20.87 -15.31
CA ASP A 470 -20.54 20.90 -14.73
C ASP A 470 -21.53 21.56 -15.72
N PRO A 471 -22.55 20.84 -16.21
CA PRO A 471 -23.52 21.38 -17.15
C PRO A 471 -24.32 22.57 -16.61
N GLU A 472 -24.53 22.66 -15.29
CA GLU A 472 -25.28 23.76 -14.67
C GLU A 472 -24.42 25.04 -14.58
N LEU A 473 -23.11 24.89 -14.34
CA LEU A 473 -22.19 26.03 -14.31
C LEU A 473 -21.73 26.45 -15.72
N HIS A 474 -21.81 25.54 -16.69
CA HIS A 474 -21.36 25.78 -18.06
C HIS A 474 -22.35 25.23 -19.11
N PRO A 475 -23.57 25.77 -19.20
CA PRO A 475 -24.60 25.27 -20.11
C PRO A 475 -24.23 25.44 -21.59
N ASP A 476 -23.31 26.35 -21.91
CA ASP A 476 -22.84 26.62 -23.28
C ASP A 476 -21.78 25.62 -23.77
N ILE A 477 -21.29 24.72 -22.92
CA ILE A 477 -20.28 23.73 -23.30
C ILE A 477 -20.94 22.57 -24.05
N THR A 478 -20.58 22.42 -25.34
CA THR A 478 -21.02 21.30 -26.19
C THR A 478 -20.12 20.06 -26.10
N LEU A 479 -19.17 20.04 -25.16
CA LEU A 479 -18.20 18.97 -25.01
C LEU A 479 -18.87 17.70 -24.46
N SER A 480 -18.95 16.65 -25.29
CA SER A 480 -19.53 15.37 -24.91
C SER A 480 -18.51 14.30 -24.50
N MET A 481 -17.23 14.49 -24.84
CA MET A 481 -16.14 13.57 -24.48
C MET A 481 -14.77 14.24 -24.55
N TRP A 482 -13.81 13.66 -23.84
CA TRP A 482 -12.39 14.02 -23.98
C TRP A 482 -11.69 13.06 -24.94
N PRO A 483 -11.19 13.53 -26.10
CA PRO A 483 -10.34 12.71 -26.97
C PRO A 483 -9.14 12.17 -26.19
N ASP A 484 -8.78 10.90 -26.43
CA ASP A 484 -7.66 10.21 -25.81
C ASP A 484 -7.66 10.24 -24.26
N ASN A 485 -8.84 10.48 -23.65
CA ASN A 485 -9.07 10.61 -22.20
C ASN A 485 -8.28 11.75 -21.51
N ARG A 486 -7.82 12.77 -22.26
CA ARG A 486 -7.05 13.90 -21.73
C ARG A 486 -7.88 15.19 -21.66
N ILE A 487 -7.93 15.81 -20.48
CA ILE A 487 -8.62 17.09 -20.29
C ILE A 487 -7.78 18.21 -20.92
N ALA A 488 -8.36 19.01 -21.82
CA ALA A 488 -7.67 20.11 -22.49
C ALA A 488 -8.00 21.49 -21.89
N ARG A 489 -9.18 21.64 -21.27
CA ARG A 489 -9.63 22.87 -20.63
C ARG A 489 -10.72 22.60 -19.60
N ASP A 490 -10.91 23.50 -18.65
CA ASP A 490 -12.11 23.56 -17.80
C ASP A 490 -12.55 25.02 -17.62
N ALA A 491 -13.38 25.29 -16.61
CA ALA A 491 -13.86 26.63 -16.27
C ALA A 491 -12.77 27.66 -15.97
N HIS A 492 -11.64 27.19 -15.44
CA HIS A 492 -10.58 27.99 -14.85
C HIS A 492 -9.23 27.83 -15.56
N TYR A 493 -9.00 26.73 -16.28
CA TYR A 493 -7.67 26.36 -16.75
C TYR A 493 -7.64 25.79 -18.18
N LEU A 494 -6.51 26.02 -18.85
CA LEU A 494 -6.04 25.29 -20.03
C LEU A 494 -4.95 24.29 -19.63
N TYR A 495 -4.96 23.10 -20.23
CA TYR A 495 -4.06 22.00 -19.90
C TYR A 495 -3.25 21.56 -21.12
N ARG A 496 -1.96 21.30 -20.95
CA ARG A 496 -1.08 20.76 -22.00
C ARG A 496 -0.32 19.53 -21.53
N TYR A 497 -0.11 18.58 -22.43
CA TYR A 497 0.58 17.33 -22.15
C TYR A 497 1.77 17.14 -23.09
N ASP A 498 2.75 16.38 -22.64
CA ASP A 498 3.81 15.88 -23.51
C ASP A 498 3.38 14.63 -24.30
N ARG A 499 4.28 14.13 -25.15
CA ARG A 499 4.09 12.89 -25.93
C ARG A 499 3.90 11.62 -25.09
N HIS A 500 4.24 11.68 -23.79
CA HIS A 500 4.08 10.58 -22.84
C HIS A 500 2.76 10.70 -22.04
N GLY A 501 1.89 11.66 -22.39
CA GLY A 501 0.60 11.85 -21.73
C GLY A 501 0.70 12.43 -20.32
N ARG A 502 1.82 13.08 -19.99
CA ARG A 502 2.03 13.72 -18.68
C ARG A 502 1.65 15.18 -18.78
N LEU A 503 0.87 15.69 -17.82
CA LEU A 503 0.52 17.11 -17.76
C LEU A 503 1.78 17.93 -17.57
N THR A 504 2.10 18.84 -18.50
CA THR A 504 3.29 19.71 -18.45
C THR A 504 2.98 21.16 -18.12
N GLU A 505 1.77 21.63 -18.46
CA GLU A 505 1.36 23.02 -18.22
C GLU A 505 -0.12 23.10 -17.84
N LYS A 506 -0.43 23.92 -16.83
CA LYS A 506 -1.79 24.34 -16.44
C LYS A 506 -1.81 25.86 -16.29
N THR A 507 -2.59 26.56 -17.10
CA THR A 507 -2.62 28.04 -17.17
C THR A 507 -4.03 28.56 -17.00
N ASP A 508 -4.22 29.69 -16.33
CA ASP A 508 -5.54 30.30 -16.14
C ASP A 508 -6.24 30.52 -17.51
N LEU A 509 -7.52 30.16 -17.60
CA LEU A 509 -8.35 30.38 -18.78
C LEU A 509 -8.89 31.81 -18.75
N ILE A 510 -8.48 32.62 -19.72
CA ILE A 510 -8.96 34.00 -19.90
C ILE A 510 -10.06 34.01 -20.97
N PRO A 511 -11.31 34.41 -20.64
CA PRO A 511 -12.41 34.47 -21.62
C PRO A 511 -12.11 35.42 -22.78
N GLU A 512 -12.64 35.10 -23.97
CA GLU A 512 -12.49 35.95 -25.15
C GLU A 512 -13.07 37.36 -24.91
N GLY A 513 -12.30 38.39 -25.28
CA GLY A 513 -12.68 39.79 -25.10
C GLY A 513 -12.31 40.41 -23.76
N VAL A 514 -11.76 39.65 -22.80
CA VAL A 514 -11.22 40.16 -21.54
C VAL A 514 -9.75 40.54 -21.70
N ILE A 515 -9.36 41.71 -21.18
CA ILE A 515 -7.95 42.15 -21.15
C ILE A 515 -7.19 41.24 -20.18
N ARG A 516 -6.05 40.70 -20.61
CA ARG A 516 -5.13 39.99 -19.70
C ARG A 516 -4.72 40.93 -18.56
N THR A 517 -5.18 40.62 -17.35
CA THR A 517 -4.84 41.35 -16.12
C THR A 517 -3.54 40.82 -15.53
N ASP A 518 -2.79 41.68 -14.83
CA ASP A 518 -1.46 41.42 -14.24
C ASP A 518 -1.40 40.29 -13.16
N ASP A 519 -2.39 39.40 -13.14
CA ASP A 519 -2.55 38.30 -12.21
C ASP A 519 -2.49 36.86 -12.78
N GLU A 520 -2.50 36.64 -14.10
CA GLU A 520 -2.47 35.31 -14.76
C GLU A 520 -1.33 34.40 -14.23
N ARG A 521 -1.69 33.17 -13.88
CA ARG A 521 -0.79 32.15 -13.33
C ARG A 521 -0.58 31.01 -14.32
N THR A 522 0.67 30.54 -14.35
CA THR A 522 1.07 29.35 -15.12
C THR A 522 1.75 28.37 -14.18
N HIS A 523 1.30 27.12 -14.22
CA HIS A 523 1.85 25.98 -13.50
C HIS A 523 2.62 25.12 -14.50
N GLN A 524 3.87 24.79 -14.21
CA GLN A 524 4.70 23.93 -15.07
C GLN A 524 5.16 22.70 -14.29
N TYR A 525 5.13 21.56 -14.95
CA TYR A 525 5.42 20.25 -14.38
C TYR A 525 6.50 19.55 -15.21
N HIS A 526 7.56 19.12 -14.54
CA HIS A 526 8.72 18.49 -15.16
C HIS A 526 8.98 17.13 -14.56
N TYR A 527 9.22 16.16 -15.43
CA TYR A 527 9.33 14.75 -15.07
C TYR A 527 10.68 14.17 -15.45
N ASP A 528 11.13 13.19 -14.69
CA ASP A 528 12.31 12.39 -15.04
C ASP A 528 11.99 11.36 -16.15
N SER A 529 13.00 10.55 -16.46
CA SER A 529 12.91 9.45 -17.44
C SER A 529 12.04 8.28 -16.97
N GLN A 530 11.61 8.28 -15.71
CA GLN A 530 10.72 7.29 -15.10
C GLN A 530 9.30 7.83 -14.91
N HIS A 531 9.00 8.98 -15.52
CA HIS A 531 7.69 9.64 -15.45
C HIS A 531 7.28 10.13 -14.05
N ARG A 532 8.24 10.34 -13.14
CA ARG A 532 7.99 10.92 -11.82
C ARG A 532 8.14 12.43 -11.87
N LEU A 533 7.24 13.17 -11.21
CA LEU A 533 7.32 14.63 -11.11
C LEU A 533 8.52 15.04 -10.24
N VAL A 534 9.57 15.58 -10.84
CA VAL A 534 10.79 15.98 -10.12
C VAL A 534 10.90 17.48 -9.89
N HIS A 535 10.18 18.28 -10.69
CA HIS A 535 10.20 19.73 -10.60
C HIS A 535 8.83 20.34 -10.94
N TYR A 536 8.36 21.23 -10.06
CA TYR A 536 7.18 22.06 -10.25
C TYR A 536 7.52 23.55 -10.11
N THR A 537 6.98 24.40 -10.99
CA THR A 537 7.00 25.87 -10.85
C THR A 537 5.60 26.46 -11.00
N ARG A 538 5.36 27.55 -10.27
CA ARG A 538 4.23 28.45 -10.51
C ARG A 538 4.76 29.85 -10.78
N THR A 539 4.43 30.40 -11.94
CA THR A 539 4.82 31.75 -12.33
C THR A 539 3.60 32.66 -12.44
N GLN A 540 3.81 33.94 -12.22
CA GLN A 540 2.89 35.02 -12.56
C GLN A 540 3.70 36.03 -13.35
N TYR A 541 3.30 36.35 -14.59
CA TYR A 541 4.06 37.24 -15.48
C TYR A 541 5.50 36.76 -15.76
N ALA A 542 5.68 35.45 -15.94
CA ALA A 542 6.99 34.79 -16.06
C ALA A 542 7.93 34.97 -14.84
N GLU A 543 7.46 35.58 -13.75
CA GLU A 543 8.17 35.67 -12.48
C GLU A 543 7.77 34.49 -11.58
N PRO A 544 8.74 33.74 -11.02
CA PRO A 544 8.45 32.59 -10.18
C PRO A 544 7.86 33.00 -8.82
N LEU A 545 6.69 32.47 -8.50
CA LEU A 545 6.04 32.60 -7.20
C LEU A 545 6.44 31.47 -6.24
N VAL A 546 6.52 30.25 -6.77
CA VAL A 546 6.96 29.08 -6.03
C VAL A 546 7.66 28.12 -6.99
N GLU A 547 8.70 27.47 -6.47
CA GLU A 547 9.44 26.42 -7.15
C GLU A 547 9.59 25.25 -6.19
N SER A 548 9.49 24.02 -6.69
CA SER A 548 9.62 22.81 -5.88
C SER A 548 10.40 21.72 -6.59
N ARG A 549 11.18 20.97 -5.82
CA ARG A 549 11.94 19.80 -6.28
C ARG A 549 11.63 18.59 -5.40
N TYR A 550 11.57 17.43 -6.03
CA TYR A 550 11.25 16.17 -5.36
C TYR A 550 12.36 15.16 -5.58
N LEU A 551 12.70 14.40 -4.52
CA LEU A 551 13.60 13.26 -4.60
C LEU A 551 12.81 11.98 -4.38
N TYR A 552 13.16 10.94 -5.12
CA TYR A 552 12.55 9.62 -5.02
C TYR A 552 13.60 8.57 -4.71
N ASP A 553 13.19 7.52 -4.03
CA ASP A 553 13.98 6.30 -3.97
C ASP A 553 13.79 5.43 -5.22
N PRO A 554 14.59 4.37 -5.38
CA PRO A 554 14.50 3.45 -6.52
C PRO A 554 13.16 2.74 -6.70
N LEU A 555 12.30 2.71 -5.67
CA LEU A 555 10.94 2.15 -5.76
C LEU A 555 9.91 3.21 -6.21
N GLY A 556 10.35 4.45 -6.44
CA GLY A 556 9.49 5.56 -6.83
C GLY A 556 8.77 6.21 -5.65
N ARG A 557 9.19 5.97 -4.41
CA ARG A 557 8.61 6.60 -3.22
C ARG A 557 9.34 7.92 -2.96
N ARG A 558 8.60 8.99 -2.70
CA ARG A 558 9.17 10.32 -2.45
C ARG A 558 9.91 10.33 -1.12
N VAL A 559 11.21 10.62 -1.12
CA VAL A 559 12.07 10.69 0.08
C VAL A 559 12.38 12.11 0.50
N ALA A 560 12.27 13.09 -0.41
CA ALA A 560 12.43 14.51 -0.06
C ALA A 560 11.57 15.43 -0.91
N LYS A 561 11.25 16.59 -0.35
CA LYS A 561 10.65 17.73 -1.02
C LYS A 561 11.40 19.00 -0.61
N ARG A 562 11.69 19.86 -1.58
CA ARG A 562 12.34 21.17 -1.39
C ARG A 562 11.47 22.25 -2.03
N VAL A 563 11.08 23.27 -1.27
CA VAL A 563 10.18 24.33 -1.73
C VAL A 563 10.85 25.70 -1.56
N TRP A 564 10.88 26.48 -2.63
CA TRP A 564 11.31 27.88 -2.62
C TRP A 564 10.08 28.75 -2.86
N ARG A 565 9.87 29.75 -2.00
CA ARG A 565 8.71 30.65 -2.10
C ARG A 565 9.19 32.07 -2.32
N ARG A 566 8.42 32.83 -3.10
CA ARG A 566 8.71 34.24 -3.35
C ARG A 566 8.50 35.04 -2.07
N GLU A 567 9.56 35.64 -1.58
CA GLU A 567 9.59 36.44 -0.36
C GLU A 567 10.30 37.77 -0.61
N ARG A 568 10.11 38.73 0.29
CA ARG A 568 10.81 40.00 0.25
C ARG A 568 12.19 39.80 0.86
N ASP A 569 13.24 40.04 0.09
CA ASP A 569 14.61 39.95 0.58
C ASP A 569 15.00 41.14 1.47
N LEU A 570 16.20 41.10 2.05
CA LEU A 570 16.74 42.16 2.92
C LEU A 570 16.89 43.52 2.21
N THR A 571 16.84 43.57 0.87
CA THR A 571 16.92 44.79 0.06
C THR A 571 15.54 45.30 -0.36
N GLY A 572 14.46 44.58 -0.02
CA GLY A 572 13.09 44.90 -0.38
C GLY A 572 12.64 44.33 -1.73
N TRP A 573 13.50 43.61 -2.44
CA TRP A 573 13.19 42.97 -3.72
C TRP A 573 12.46 41.65 -3.52
N MET A 574 11.48 41.37 -4.39
CA MET A 574 10.70 40.14 -4.36
C MET A 574 11.39 39.06 -5.21
N SER A 575 11.96 38.05 -4.57
CA SER A 575 12.63 36.92 -5.23
C SER A 575 12.34 35.60 -4.51
N LEU A 576 12.64 34.46 -5.13
CA LEU A 576 12.57 33.17 -4.44
C LEU A 576 13.52 33.16 -3.23
N SER A 577 13.10 32.50 -2.15
CA SER A 577 13.88 32.36 -0.93
C SER A 577 15.29 31.85 -1.22
N ARG A 578 16.30 32.32 -0.47
CA ARG A 578 17.70 31.88 -0.70
C ARG A 578 17.92 30.41 -0.34
N LYS A 579 17.15 29.90 0.63
CA LYS A 579 17.18 28.51 1.08
C LYS A 579 15.78 27.90 0.91
N PRO A 580 15.69 26.64 0.46
CA PRO A 580 14.41 25.94 0.42
C PRO A 580 13.96 25.54 1.81
N GLU A 581 12.64 25.45 1.98
CA GLU A 581 12.01 24.62 2.99
C GLU A 581 12.21 23.15 2.59
N VAL A 582 12.81 22.34 3.48
CA VAL A 582 13.11 20.92 3.20
C VAL A 582 12.25 20.03 4.06
N THR A 583 11.55 19.10 3.42
CA THR A 583 10.78 18.04 4.07
C THR A 583 11.34 16.69 3.64
N TRP A 584 11.66 15.86 4.61
CA TRP A 584 12.10 14.49 4.44
C TRP A 584 10.97 13.51 4.72
N TYR A 585 11.01 12.38 4.03
CA TYR A 585 9.98 11.34 4.09
C TYR A 585 10.63 9.98 4.38
N GLY A 586 10.04 9.22 5.29
CA GLY A 586 10.43 7.86 5.66
C GLY A 586 9.30 6.87 5.41
N TRP A 587 9.66 5.69 4.90
CA TRP A 587 8.72 4.66 4.47
C TRP A 587 8.90 3.35 5.24
N ASP A 588 7.81 2.60 5.38
CA ASP A 588 7.77 1.20 5.81
C ASP A 588 7.00 0.40 4.76
N GLY A 589 7.73 -0.32 3.89
CA GLY A 589 7.17 -0.89 2.67
C GLY A 589 6.49 0.21 1.84
N ASP A 590 5.18 0.10 1.64
CA ASP A 590 4.45 1.07 0.82
C ASP A 590 3.85 2.24 1.61
N ARG A 591 4.00 2.27 2.93
CA ARG A 591 3.36 3.27 3.81
C ARG A 591 4.32 4.41 4.16
N LEU A 592 3.85 5.65 4.01
CA LEU A 592 4.58 6.84 4.42
C LEU A 592 4.48 7.02 5.94
N THR A 593 5.46 6.52 6.68
CA THR A 593 5.41 6.49 8.15
C THR A 593 6.01 7.71 8.82
N THR A 594 6.89 8.45 8.14
CA THR A 594 7.61 9.59 8.73
C THR A 594 7.61 10.79 7.79
N ILE A 595 7.31 11.97 8.35
CA ILE A 595 7.48 13.27 7.71
C ILE A 595 8.32 14.13 8.66
N GLN A 596 9.44 14.69 8.20
CA GLN A 596 10.28 15.54 9.03
C GLN A 596 10.66 16.82 8.30
N ASN A 597 10.54 17.96 8.99
CA ASN A 597 11.11 19.23 8.59
C ASN A 597 12.00 19.80 9.71
N ASP A 598 12.40 21.06 9.59
CA ASP A 598 13.23 21.77 10.57
C ASP A 598 12.53 21.99 11.93
N ARG A 599 11.20 21.94 11.98
CA ARG A 599 10.38 22.22 13.18
C ARG A 599 9.85 20.95 13.84
N THR A 600 9.36 19.99 13.06
CA THR A 600 8.64 18.82 13.56
C THR A 600 9.03 17.55 12.81
N ARG A 601 8.95 16.43 13.55
CA ARG A 601 8.93 15.06 13.05
C ARG A 601 7.58 14.45 13.40
N ILE A 602 6.79 14.14 12.37
CA ILE A 602 5.48 13.49 12.49
C ILE A 602 5.65 12.05 12.05
N GLN A 603 5.31 11.12 12.94
CA GLN A 603 5.29 9.69 12.66
C GLN A 603 3.86 9.17 12.73
N THR A 604 3.44 8.43 11.70
CA THR A 604 2.09 7.91 11.55
C THR A 604 2.10 6.39 11.64
N VAL A 605 1.30 5.86 12.56
CA VAL A 605 0.98 4.44 12.64
C VAL A 605 -0.31 4.19 11.89
N TYR A 606 -0.27 3.30 10.91
CA TYR A 606 -1.43 2.87 10.13
C TYR A 606 -2.07 1.63 10.74
N GLN A 607 -3.37 1.43 10.46
CA GLN A 607 -3.99 0.14 10.78
C GLN A 607 -3.26 -1.00 10.02
N PRO A 608 -3.20 -2.22 10.59
CA PRO A 608 -2.51 -3.33 9.95
C PRO A 608 -3.10 -3.65 8.58
N GLY A 609 -2.23 -3.84 7.57
CA GLY A 609 -2.64 -4.18 6.21
C GLY A 609 -3.41 -3.09 5.45
N SER A 610 -3.44 -1.85 5.95
CA SER A 610 -4.17 -0.75 5.29
C SER A 610 -3.36 0.54 5.22
N PHE A 611 -3.90 1.50 4.47
CA PHE A 611 -3.41 2.88 4.38
C PHE A 611 -4.25 3.85 5.22
N THR A 612 -5.12 3.34 6.09
CA THR A 612 -5.91 4.14 7.03
C THR A 612 -5.03 4.54 8.21
N PRO A 613 -4.74 5.84 8.41
CA PRO A 613 -3.93 6.27 9.54
C PRO A 613 -4.70 6.03 10.85
N LEU A 614 -4.00 5.66 11.91
CA LEU A 614 -4.57 5.39 13.23
C LEU A 614 -4.02 6.34 14.28
N ILE A 615 -2.70 6.36 14.47
CA ILE A 615 -2.04 7.20 15.47
C ILE A 615 -1.08 8.17 14.79
N ARG A 616 -1.14 9.43 15.21
CA ARG A 616 -0.17 10.49 14.92
C ARG A 616 0.71 10.68 16.15
N VAL A 617 2.02 10.65 15.97
CA VAL A 617 2.98 11.05 17.00
C VAL A 617 3.81 12.20 16.47
N GLU A 618 3.66 13.37 17.08
CA GLU A 618 4.40 14.57 16.72
C GLU A 618 5.47 14.87 17.77
N THR A 619 6.72 15.02 17.32
CA THR A 619 7.87 15.40 18.14
C THR A 619 8.51 16.65 17.54
N ALA A 620 8.80 17.66 18.34
CA ALA A 620 9.54 18.83 17.85
C ALA A 620 10.98 18.43 17.48
N THR A 621 11.52 18.93 16.36
CA THR A 621 12.87 18.56 15.91
C THR A 621 13.94 18.98 16.93
N GLY A 622 13.78 20.15 17.56
CA GLY A 622 14.65 20.59 18.66
C GLY A 622 14.54 19.74 19.93
N GLU A 623 13.40 19.09 20.14
CA GLU A 623 13.21 18.14 21.26
C GLU A 623 13.87 16.80 20.96
N LEU A 624 13.76 16.34 19.71
CA LEU A 624 14.46 15.14 19.24
C LEU A 624 15.98 15.30 19.33
N ALA A 625 16.52 16.50 19.05
CA ALA A 625 17.95 16.77 19.16
C ALA A 625 18.52 16.53 20.57
N LYS A 626 17.71 16.63 21.63
CA LYS A 626 18.12 16.34 23.02
C LYS A 626 18.38 14.84 23.28
N THR A 627 17.96 13.96 22.36
CA THR A 627 18.26 12.52 22.44
C THR A 627 19.71 12.20 22.08
N GLN A 628 20.39 13.13 21.41
CA GLN A 628 21.79 12.97 21.06
C GLN A 628 22.62 13.00 22.35
N ARG A 629 23.21 11.85 22.69
CA ARG A 629 24.09 11.69 23.84
C ARG A 629 25.53 11.54 23.37
N ARG A 630 26.47 11.87 24.26
CA ARG A 630 27.88 11.50 24.05
C ARG A 630 28.00 9.98 24.19
N SER A 631 28.90 9.37 23.40
CA SER A 631 29.23 7.96 23.60
C SER A 631 29.87 7.75 24.97
N LEU A 632 29.85 6.53 25.49
CA LEU A 632 30.58 6.16 26.71
C LEU A 632 32.08 6.48 26.55
N ALA A 633 32.63 6.25 25.34
CA ALA A 633 34.01 6.61 25.03
C ALA A 633 34.25 8.12 25.16
N ASP A 634 33.39 8.96 24.58
CA ASP A 634 33.49 10.41 24.67
C ASP A 634 33.34 10.91 26.12
N ALA A 635 32.40 10.35 26.87
CA ALA A 635 32.17 10.70 28.27
C ALA A 635 33.42 10.42 29.12
N LEU A 636 34.05 9.25 28.92
CA LEU A 636 35.27 8.85 29.63
C LEU A 636 36.52 9.62 29.16
N GLN A 637 36.63 9.96 27.86
CA GLN A 637 37.72 10.78 27.34
C GLN A 637 37.70 12.21 27.88
N GLN A 638 36.51 12.74 28.18
CA GLN A 638 36.33 14.07 28.76
C GLN A 638 36.50 14.11 30.28
N SER A 639 36.29 12.99 30.97
CA SER A 639 36.44 12.90 32.44
C SER A 639 37.85 12.49 32.90
N GLY A 640 38.68 11.92 32.02
CA GLY A 640 39.98 11.31 32.36
C GLY A 640 41.18 12.24 32.55
N GLY A 641 41.02 13.57 32.54
CA GLY A 641 42.14 14.51 32.70
C GLY A 641 42.19 15.15 34.10
N GLU A 642 43.11 14.72 34.97
CA GLU A 642 43.36 15.40 36.27
C GLU A 642 43.81 16.87 36.11
N ASP A 643 44.27 17.28 34.92
CA ASP A 643 44.66 18.66 34.56
C ASP A 643 43.78 19.31 33.46
N GLY A 644 42.62 18.72 33.12
CA GLY A 644 41.70 19.28 32.11
C GLY A 644 42.13 19.08 30.64
N GLY A 645 43.10 18.20 30.37
CA GLY A 645 43.46 17.77 29.01
C GLY A 645 42.60 16.61 28.51
N SER A 646 42.16 16.64 27.24
CA SER A 646 41.39 15.53 26.64
C SER A 646 42.31 14.33 26.40
N VAL A 647 41.98 13.17 26.97
CA VAL A 647 42.63 11.90 26.63
C VAL A 647 42.00 11.36 25.35
N VAL A 648 42.80 10.94 24.37
CA VAL A 648 42.29 10.31 23.13
C VAL A 648 42.47 8.80 23.26
N PHE A 649 41.38 8.03 23.19
CA PHE A 649 41.47 6.57 23.27
C PHE A 649 41.89 5.95 21.93
N PRO A 650 42.65 4.83 21.96
CA PRO A 650 42.88 4.02 20.77
C PRO A 650 41.57 3.51 20.16
N PRO A 651 41.45 3.37 18.83
CA PRO A 651 40.21 2.93 18.16
C PRO A 651 39.64 1.61 18.67
N VAL A 652 40.50 0.66 19.06
CA VAL A 652 40.09 -0.64 19.63
C VAL A 652 39.35 -0.46 20.95
N LEU A 653 39.82 0.46 21.80
CA LEU A 653 39.18 0.73 23.10
C LEU A 653 37.83 1.43 22.90
N VAL A 654 37.73 2.36 21.94
CA VAL A 654 36.46 2.99 21.56
C VAL A 654 35.44 1.94 21.13
N GLN A 655 35.83 1.01 20.23
CA GLN A 655 34.95 -0.09 19.80
C GLN A 655 34.49 -0.99 20.96
N MET A 656 35.38 -1.29 21.90
CA MET A 656 35.02 -2.08 23.08
C MET A 656 34.04 -1.34 23.99
N LEU A 657 34.24 -0.02 24.19
CA LEU A 657 33.34 0.82 24.97
C LEU A 657 31.98 0.98 24.28
N ASP A 658 31.93 1.17 22.96
CA ASP A 658 30.69 1.25 22.18
C ASP A 658 29.91 -0.08 22.24
N ARG A 659 30.61 -1.22 22.17
CA ARG A 659 30.02 -2.54 22.36
C ARG A 659 29.45 -2.68 23.77
N LEU A 660 30.23 -2.33 24.80
CA LEU A 660 29.78 -2.41 26.19
C LEU A 660 28.57 -1.50 26.44
N GLU A 661 28.59 -0.26 25.94
CA GLU A 661 27.49 0.69 26.03
C GLU A 661 26.21 0.11 25.40
N SER A 662 26.33 -0.53 24.23
CA SER A 662 25.23 -1.22 23.55
C SER A 662 24.69 -2.40 24.35
N GLU A 663 25.58 -3.20 24.94
CA GLU A 663 25.23 -4.35 25.77
C GLU A 663 24.53 -3.94 27.09
N ILE A 664 24.97 -2.85 27.73
CA ILE A 664 24.34 -2.28 28.93
C ILE A 664 22.95 -1.75 28.58
N LEU A 665 22.81 -1.00 27.50
CA LEU A 665 21.50 -0.50 27.05
C LEU A 665 20.51 -1.62 26.72
N ALA A 666 21.00 -2.75 26.22
CA ALA A 666 20.19 -3.92 25.91
C ALA A 666 19.87 -4.79 27.13
N ASP A 667 20.31 -4.38 28.33
CA ASP A 667 20.28 -5.13 29.59
C ASP A 667 20.84 -6.55 29.45
N ARG A 668 21.88 -6.69 28.60
CA ARG A 668 22.45 -7.97 28.17
C ARG A 668 23.97 -7.89 28.05
N VAL A 669 24.64 -7.58 29.17
CA VAL A 669 26.11 -7.55 29.25
C VAL A 669 26.71 -8.94 29.15
N SER A 670 27.55 -9.15 28.12
CA SER A 670 28.19 -10.44 27.84
C SER A 670 29.19 -10.83 28.94
N GLU A 671 29.44 -12.14 29.10
CA GLU A 671 30.47 -12.60 30.03
C GLU A 671 31.87 -12.05 29.68
N GLU A 672 32.14 -11.88 28.39
CA GLU A 672 33.39 -11.29 27.90
C GLU A 672 33.57 -9.86 28.42
N SER A 673 32.55 -9.02 28.23
CA SER A 673 32.51 -7.64 28.75
C SER A 673 32.61 -7.60 30.27
N ARG A 674 31.94 -8.51 30.99
CA ARG A 674 32.04 -8.61 32.46
C ARG A 674 33.45 -8.97 32.93
N ARG A 675 34.12 -9.93 32.26
CA ARG A 675 35.50 -10.33 32.58
C ARG A 675 36.49 -9.21 32.27
N TRP A 676 36.29 -8.51 31.15
CA TRP A 676 37.09 -7.36 30.79
C TRP A 676 36.96 -6.24 31.83
N LEU A 677 35.73 -5.86 32.21
CA LEU A 677 35.49 -4.89 33.28
C LEU A 677 36.12 -5.31 34.61
N ALA A 678 35.98 -6.57 35.00
CA ALA A 678 36.60 -7.11 36.20
C ALA A 678 38.13 -7.04 36.16
N SER A 679 38.75 -7.28 34.99
CA SER A 679 40.21 -7.14 34.81
C SER A 679 40.69 -5.69 34.95
N CYS A 680 39.81 -4.73 34.65
CA CYS A 680 40.02 -3.30 34.85
C CYS A 680 39.62 -2.82 36.26
N GLY A 681 39.10 -3.69 37.13
CA GLY A 681 38.62 -3.33 38.46
C GLY A 681 37.29 -2.55 38.49
N LEU A 682 36.50 -2.62 37.43
CA LEU A 682 35.23 -1.90 37.27
C LEU A 682 34.03 -2.85 37.28
N THR A 683 32.86 -2.35 37.69
CA THR A 683 31.59 -3.07 37.61
C THR A 683 30.69 -2.50 36.51
N VAL A 684 29.70 -3.30 36.06
CA VAL A 684 28.68 -2.84 35.10
C VAL A 684 27.92 -1.63 35.63
N GLU A 685 27.54 -1.65 36.90
CA GLU A 685 26.83 -0.54 37.57
C GLU A 685 27.68 0.75 37.60
N GLN A 686 28.99 0.63 37.86
CA GLN A 686 29.91 1.78 37.82
C GLN A 686 29.99 2.39 36.42
N ILE A 687 30.08 1.57 35.37
CA ILE A 687 30.08 2.05 33.98
C ILE A 687 28.74 2.66 33.59
N GLN A 688 27.64 2.03 33.99
CA GLN A 688 26.29 2.54 33.72
C GLN A 688 26.09 3.93 34.31
N ASN A 689 26.68 4.21 35.48
CA ASN A 689 26.68 5.53 36.09
C ASN A 689 27.54 6.58 35.37
N GLN A 690 28.45 6.17 34.47
CA GLN A 690 29.22 7.08 33.60
C GLN A 690 28.52 7.38 32.27
N MET A 691 27.45 6.65 31.94
CA MET A 691 26.69 6.88 30.72
C MET A 691 25.76 8.08 30.88
N ASP A 692 25.71 8.94 29.86
CA ASP A 692 24.67 9.98 29.78
C ASP A 692 23.28 9.29 29.78
N PRO A 693 22.32 9.75 30.62
CA PRO A 693 21.01 9.10 30.75
C PRO A 693 20.20 9.15 29.45
N VAL A 694 19.37 8.14 29.21
CA VAL A 694 18.50 8.09 28.04
C VAL A 694 17.38 9.12 28.19
N TYR A 695 17.40 10.14 27.34
CA TYR A 695 16.33 11.15 27.28
C TYR A 695 15.14 10.63 26.47
N THR A 696 13.93 10.76 27.02
CA THR A 696 12.68 10.49 26.30
C THR A 696 12.08 11.81 25.81
N PRO A 697 11.99 12.06 24.49
CA PRO A 697 11.39 13.27 23.95
C PRO A 697 9.96 13.48 24.41
N ALA A 698 9.59 14.73 24.67
CA ALA A 698 8.18 15.12 24.77
C ALA A 698 7.47 14.92 23.43
N ARG A 699 6.30 14.28 23.45
CA ARG A 699 5.52 13.92 22.26
C ARG A 699 4.07 14.33 22.40
N LYS A 700 3.45 14.77 21.31
CA LYS A 700 2.00 14.92 21.19
C LYS A 700 1.45 13.71 20.45
N ILE A 701 0.41 13.09 20.99
CA ILE A 701 -0.20 11.88 20.43
C ILE A 701 -1.66 12.19 20.11
N HIS A 702 -2.07 11.88 18.89
CA HIS A 702 -3.45 12.00 18.44
C HIS A 702 -3.92 10.70 17.80
N LEU A 703 -5.20 10.40 17.96
CA LEU A 703 -5.90 9.44 17.13
C LEU A 703 -6.44 10.15 15.87
N TYR A 704 -6.25 9.51 14.73
CA TYR A 704 -6.96 9.83 13.50
C TYR A 704 -8.38 9.26 13.56
N HIS A 705 -9.38 10.14 13.64
CA HIS A 705 -10.76 9.74 13.34
C HIS A 705 -11.00 9.89 11.84
N CYS A 706 -11.28 8.78 11.17
CA CYS A 706 -11.46 8.71 9.72
C CYS A 706 -12.90 8.34 9.35
N ASP A 707 -13.31 8.68 8.13
CA ASP A 707 -14.54 8.14 7.53
C ASP A 707 -14.38 6.66 7.12
N HIS A 708 -15.46 6.07 6.60
CA HIS A 708 -15.50 4.69 6.09
C HIS A 708 -14.46 4.37 4.98
N ARG A 709 -13.90 5.38 4.30
CA ARG A 709 -12.87 5.22 3.27
C ARG A 709 -11.46 5.30 3.87
N GLY A 710 -11.31 5.75 5.11
CA GLY A 710 -10.03 6.03 5.74
C GLY A 710 -9.53 7.46 5.57
N LEU A 711 -10.37 8.39 5.12
CA LEU A 711 -10.05 9.82 5.02
C LEU A 711 -10.09 10.47 6.41
N PRO A 712 -9.00 11.12 6.90
CA PRO A 712 -9.01 11.84 8.17
C PRO A 712 -10.07 12.93 8.23
N LEU A 713 -10.92 12.89 9.25
CA LEU A 713 -11.93 13.93 9.55
C LEU A 713 -11.57 14.74 10.79
N ALA A 714 -10.87 14.13 11.75
CA ALA A 714 -10.44 14.81 12.97
C ALA A 714 -9.16 14.19 13.56
N LEU A 715 -8.40 15.01 14.30
CA LEU A 715 -7.35 14.56 15.22
C LEU A 715 -7.83 14.75 16.65
N VAL A 716 -7.90 13.63 17.38
CA VAL A 716 -8.42 13.59 18.75
C VAL A 716 -7.28 13.32 19.72
N SER A 717 -7.13 14.15 20.75
CA SER A 717 -6.13 13.95 21.81
C SER A 717 -6.52 12.80 22.76
N THR A 718 -5.60 12.36 23.61
CA THR A 718 -5.88 11.31 24.62
C THR A 718 -6.97 11.73 25.62
N GLU A 719 -7.19 13.03 25.81
CA GLU A 719 -8.27 13.57 26.64
C GLU A 719 -9.61 13.67 25.89
N GLY A 720 -9.69 13.18 24.65
CA GLY A 720 -10.91 13.20 23.84
C GLY A 720 -11.22 14.54 23.18
N ALA A 721 -10.30 15.51 23.24
CA ALA A 721 -10.48 16.82 22.61
C ALA A 721 -10.14 16.76 21.12
N THR A 722 -11.02 17.31 20.28
CA THR A 722 -10.72 17.56 18.86
C THR A 722 -9.76 18.75 18.76
N GLU A 723 -8.55 18.52 18.26
CA GLU A 723 -7.55 19.58 18.06
C GLU A 723 -7.40 20.02 16.61
N TRP A 724 -7.97 19.25 15.68
CA TRP A 724 -8.07 19.55 14.25
C TRP A 724 -9.28 18.81 13.67
N CYS A 725 -10.06 19.44 12.79
CA CYS A 725 -11.04 18.73 11.98
C CYS A 725 -11.28 19.38 10.62
N ALA A 726 -11.77 18.60 9.67
CA ALA A 726 -11.99 19.02 8.30
C ALA A 726 -13.21 18.35 7.65
N GLU A 727 -13.76 19.03 6.66
CA GLU A 727 -14.83 18.52 5.79
C GLU A 727 -14.35 18.50 4.35
N TYR A 728 -14.71 17.44 3.63
CA TYR A 728 -14.25 17.19 2.27
C TYR A 728 -15.42 16.90 1.34
N ASP A 729 -15.21 17.10 0.03
CA ASP A 729 -16.09 16.57 -1.00
C ASP A 729 -15.76 15.11 -1.36
N GLU A 730 -16.50 14.58 -2.33
CA GLU A 730 -16.36 13.18 -2.78
C GLU A 730 -15.02 12.92 -3.47
N TRP A 731 -14.43 13.95 -4.07
CA TRP A 731 -13.15 13.92 -4.78
C TRP A 731 -11.96 14.22 -3.87
N GLY A 732 -12.20 14.55 -2.61
CA GLY A 732 -11.19 14.81 -1.59
C GLY A 732 -10.80 16.29 -1.46
N ASN A 733 -11.46 17.23 -2.13
CA ASN A 733 -11.22 18.66 -1.92
C ASN A 733 -11.62 19.06 -0.50
N LEU A 734 -10.77 19.86 0.15
CA LEU A 734 -11.04 20.43 1.47
C LEU A 734 -12.08 21.55 1.34
N LEU A 735 -13.25 21.37 1.94
CA LEU A 735 -14.35 22.34 1.94
C LEU A 735 -14.26 23.29 3.14
N ASN A 736 -13.92 22.74 4.31
CA ASN A 736 -13.78 23.50 5.54
C ASN A 736 -12.72 22.86 6.46
N GLU A 737 -12.06 23.68 7.28
CA GLU A 737 -11.04 23.25 8.24
C GLU A 737 -11.14 24.09 9.53
N GLU A 738 -11.16 23.41 10.67
CA GLU A 738 -10.98 24.01 11.99
C GLU A 738 -9.63 23.52 12.56
N ASN A 739 -8.67 24.44 12.69
CA ASN A 739 -7.30 24.12 13.11
C ASN A 739 -6.75 25.14 14.13
N PRO A 740 -7.30 25.21 15.35
CA PRO A 740 -6.92 26.20 16.35
C PRO A 740 -5.46 26.06 16.84
N HIS A 741 -4.87 24.87 16.69
CA HIS A 741 -3.52 24.56 17.15
C HIS A 741 -2.47 24.56 16.02
N GLN A 742 -2.84 24.97 14.81
CA GLN A 742 -1.95 25.01 13.63
C GLN A 742 -1.24 23.67 13.36
N LEU A 743 -1.96 22.56 13.57
CA LEU A 743 -1.45 21.21 13.35
C LEU A 743 -1.26 20.98 11.85
N GLN A 744 -0.11 20.42 11.47
CA GLN A 744 0.13 19.99 10.11
C GLN A 744 -0.57 18.64 9.86
N GLN A 745 -1.60 18.67 9.01
CA GLN A 745 -2.32 17.49 8.53
C GLN A 745 -2.33 17.42 7.00
N LEU A 746 -1.43 16.61 6.45
CA LEU A 746 -1.26 16.46 5.00
C LEU A 746 -1.87 15.19 4.45
N ILE A 747 -2.28 14.22 5.27
CA ILE A 747 -2.89 12.98 4.79
C ILE A 747 -4.28 13.29 4.20
N ARG A 748 -4.62 12.65 3.08
CA ARG A 748 -5.91 12.76 2.40
C ARG A 748 -6.56 11.38 2.32
N LEU A 749 -7.07 10.98 1.15
CA LEU A 749 -7.54 9.60 0.95
C LEU A 749 -6.39 8.61 1.23
N PRO A 750 -6.68 7.33 1.51
CA PRO A 750 -5.65 6.37 1.88
C PRO A 750 -4.47 6.36 0.89
N GLY A 751 -3.26 6.54 1.42
CA GLY A 751 -2.02 6.60 0.63
C GLY A 751 -1.68 7.98 0.05
N GLN A 752 -2.58 8.96 0.16
CA GLN A 752 -2.41 10.29 -0.42
C GLN A 752 -1.88 11.33 0.56
N GLN A 753 -1.02 12.22 0.06
CA GLN A 753 -0.48 13.37 0.78
C GLN A 753 -0.66 14.66 -0.01
N TYR A 754 -1.22 15.69 0.62
CA TYR A 754 -1.39 17.02 0.04
C TYR A 754 -0.07 17.78 -0.08
N ASP A 755 0.18 18.32 -1.27
CA ASP A 755 1.23 19.29 -1.56
C ASP A 755 0.65 20.69 -1.77
N GLU A 756 0.83 21.55 -0.77
CA GLU A 756 0.32 22.91 -0.77
C GLU A 756 0.83 23.74 -1.95
N GLU A 757 2.08 23.54 -2.37
CA GLU A 757 2.68 24.34 -3.45
C GLU A 757 1.97 24.16 -4.79
N SER A 758 1.49 22.95 -5.08
CA SER A 758 0.94 22.55 -6.38
C SER A 758 -0.58 22.41 -6.35
N GLY A 759 -1.16 22.20 -5.17
CA GLY A 759 -2.56 21.83 -4.99
C GLY A 759 -2.84 20.34 -5.20
N LEU A 760 -1.82 19.55 -5.52
CA LEU A 760 -1.96 18.14 -5.90
C LEU A 760 -1.81 17.20 -4.70
N TYR A 761 -2.38 16.01 -4.81
CA TYR A 761 -2.24 14.93 -3.83
C TYR A 761 -1.23 13.92 -4.37
N TYR A 762 -0.05 13.88 -3.76
CA TYR A 762 0.93 12.84 -4.02
C TYR A 762 0.36 11.48 -3.62
N ASN A 763 0.35 10.54 -4.55
CA ASN A 763 -0.14 9.18 -4.36
C ASN A 763 0.87 8.17 -4.92
N ARG A 764 2.04 8.10 -4.26
CA ARG A 764 3.18 7.24 -4.58
C ARG A 764 3.69 7.40 -6.02
N HIS A 765 3.11 6.67 -6.97
CA HIS A 765 3.54 6.67 -8.36
C HIS A 765 2.92 7.80 -9.19
N ARG A 766 1.89 8.48 -8.68
CA ARG A 766 1.17 9.53 -9.41
C ARG A 766 0.81 10.70 -8.51
N TYR A 767 0.36 11.78 -9.15
CA TYR A 767 -0.22 12.94 -8.48
C TYR A 767 -1.67 13.10 -8.92
N TYR A 768 -2.56 13.21 -7.94
CA TYR A 768 -4.00 13.35 -8.11
C TYR A 768 -4.40 14.83 -7.99
N ASP A 769 -5.18 15.31 -8.94
CA ASP A 769 -5.81 16.63 -8.91
C ASP A 769 -7.26 16.46 -8.42
N PRO A 770 -7.55 16.81 -7.15
CA PRO A 770 -8.89 16.65 -6.57
C PRO A 770 -9.92 17.59 -7.22
N LEU A 771 -9.51 18.73 -7.79
CA LEU A 771 -10.42 19.66 -8.46
C LEU A 771 -11.06 18.99 -9.68
N GLN A 772 -10.26 18.21 -10.40
CA GLN A 772 -10.69 17.49 -11.62
C GLN A 772 -11.15 16.06 -11.34
N GLY A 773 -10.83 15.50 -10.17
CA GLY A 773 -11.13 14.11 -9.83
C GLY A 773 -10.30 13.11 -10.63
N ARG A 774 -9.04 13.43 -10.96
CA ARG A 774 -8.19 12.58 -11.83
C ARG A 774 -6.69 12.71 -11.55
N TYR A 775 -5.90 11.78 -12.06
CA TYR A 775 -4.44 11.87 -12.04
C TYR A 775 -3.91 12.76 -13.18
N ILE A 776 -2.78 13.43 -12.93
CA ILE A 776 -2.11 14.29 -13.93
C ILE A 776 -1.20 13.50 -14.90
N THR A 777 -1.08 12.20 -14.68
CA THR A 777 -0.31 11.23 -15.49
C THR A 777 -1.11 9.94 -15.59
N GLN A 778 -0.89 9.19 -16.66
CA GLN A 778 -1.48 7.85 -16.83
C GLN A 778 -0.98 6.87 -15.77
N ASP A 779 -1.70 5.76 -15.62
CA ASP A 779 -1.24 4.66 -14.79
C ASP A 779 0.08 4.08 -15.34
N PRO A 780 1.16 4.00 -14.54
CA PRO A 780 2.43 3.44 -14.99
C PRO A 780 2.35 1.98 -15.48
N ILE A 781 1.29 1.24 -15.11
CA ILE A 781 1.09 -0.15 -15.57
C ILE A 781 0.19 -0.27 -16.81
N GLY A 782 -0.36 0.84 -17.33
CA GLY A 782 -1.08 0.88 -18.60
C GLY A 782 -2.47 0.23 -18.64
N LEU A 783 -3.05 -0.13 -17.50
CA LEU A 783 -4.37 -0.80 -17.39
C LEU A 783 -5.56 0.15 -17.37
#